data_AF-A0A6I7LW88-F1
#
_entry.id   AF-A0A6I7LW88-F1
#
_cell.length_a   1.000
_cell.length_b   1.000
_cell.length_c   1.000
_cell.angle_alpha   90.00
_cell.angle_beta   90.00
_cell.angle_gamma   90.00
#
_symmetry.space_group_name_H-M   'P 1'
#
loop_
_entity.id
_entity.type
_entity.pdbx_description
1 polymer ?
#
loop_
_entity_poly.entity_id
_entity_poly.type
_entity_poly.pdbx_seq_one_letter_code
_entity_poly.pdbx_strand_id
1 'polypeptide(L)'
;MRGNQEQILRPMMPSNYKIYLASLGAVFAAFILATFLRWPSAWGINFLKFYPVSVGIITLSIFVLLAVPAFSRHTFQYLSQLSHRLNGRKYLRGFLLALFVMVSLSVFYLFRAATAFLGDGQLRLNEISMGHTILPTELLDFLLHAFLFQQILLPYALKPVVGYQIISVVSGALFIYGIYRLARYLFPGSFLVWFMTLLSSGILVLFFGYVESYSIIAALLPFVFLEGLKAAKNPHRRGIFLLIYLLSGLVHSIALILFAPALLFIFMGKAEMRDDRNIKIDRLLIIGCFILLIVIVIARYIPPLGLSKYLLPIFPEPASPQAVFTLRHITNLINWILLTALPIVVMMPDLISKWRLQTTRSIETRFALWTAAPALLFLLVVTPQLGGPRDWDLFALPVFVLLMSSVTAYSDIKEPKIQLAILPAAFLSFILTFAFAGINHSIPMSSERFAEIIRVQKFRDLYIEYNLLAGYAGKYDTLKNHQLEFTLKSWEEGPHTRNDTVRTLLKLDAAFLALAKNDTVPPLFWRSDRNDSLNLLALQYLTDHYRLLGKSSGLAEIASASERIFKSHARGQLQTGLLYSEIGDTTRAQESVRRAYNLDSSDFFILVNYGAMQLRRARFSEAVRPFERAIEMDPDNFAATFNLALAYKGTGAAALAAEFLVRAQLLAVTPQDSARIAAFENETRAEKEIPAD
;
A
#
# COMPACT_ATOMS: atom_id res chain seq x y z
N MET A 1 6.50 78.46 -20.95
CA MET A 1 5.45 78.20 -19.94
C MET A 1 5.25 76.70 -19.88
N ARG A 2 5.76 76.01 -18.83
CA ARG A 2 4.99 75.20 -17.85
C ARG A 2 3.70 74.60 -18.43
N GLY A 3 3.41 73.30 -18.41
CA GLY A 3 4.07 72.14 -17.79
C GLY A 3 3.29 70.87 -18.16
N ASN A 4 3.97 69.72 -18.12
CA ASN A 4 3.51 68.48 -17.47
C ASN A 4 4.54 67.37 -17.75
N GLN A 5 5.51 67.28 -16.83
CA GLN A 5 6.02 65.99 -16.40
C GLN A 5 4.84 65.23 -15.77
N GLU A 6 4.54 64.04 -16.29
CA GLU A 6 4.14 62.83 -15.54
C GLU A 6 3.60 61.78 -16.52
N GLN A 7 4.51 60.99 -17.10
CA GLN A 7 4.18 59.61 -17.48
C GLN A 7 5.43 58.74 -17.34
N ILE A 8 5.96 58.75 -16.12
CA ILE A 8 6.87 57.72 -15.63
C ILE A 8 5.99 56.58 -15.06
N LEU A 9 6.34 55.34 -15.43
CA LEU A 9 5.96 54.07 -14.79
C LEU A 9 4.49 53.58 -14.91
N ARG A 10 4.20 52.87 -16.00
CA ARG A 10 3.73 51.48 -15.88
C ARG A 10 4.35 50.63 -16.99
N PRO A 11 5.22 49.65 -16.70
CA PRO A 11 5.34 48.53 -17.61
C PRO A 11 4.01 47.79 -17.50
N MET A 12 3.06 48.08 -18.39
CA MET A 12 1.90 47.21 -18.57
C MET A 12 2.48 45.84 -18.94
N MET A 13 2.50 44.92 -17.97
CA MET A 13 2.84 43.52 -18.20
C MET A 13 2.05 43.06 -19.43
N PRO A 14 2.70 42.66 -20.53
CA PRO A 14 2.01 42.20 -21.73
C PRO A 14 1.01 41.11 -21.34
N SER A 15 -0.18 41.11 -21.95
CA SER A 15 -1.32 40.23 -21.59
C SER A 15 -0.93 38.78 -21.26
N ASN A 16 0.07 38.22 -21.97
CA ASN A 16 0.53 36.84 -21.79
C ASN A 16 1.37 36.57 -20.52
N TYR A 17 1.98 37.58 -19.88
CA TYR A 17 2.69 37.41 -18.60
C TYR A 17 1.72 37.10 -17.44
N LYS A 18 0.48 37.60 -17.55
CA LYS A 18 -0.57 37.36 -16.56
C LYS A 18 -0.92 35.88 -16.48
N ILE A 19 -0.83 35.15 -17.59
CA ILE A 19 -1.16 33.72 -17.63
C ILE A 19 -0.14 32.91 -16.82
N TYR A 20 1.16 33.13 -16.99
CA TYR A 20 2.18 32.42 -16.20
C TYR A 20 2.11 32.76 -14.71
N LEU A 21 1.88 34.04 -14.38
CA LEU A 21 1.68 34.46 -12.99
C LEU A 21 0.40 33.85 -12.39
N ALA A 22 -0.67 33.72 -13.18
CA ALA A 22 -1.89 33.04 -12.75
C ALA A 22 -1.66 31.54 -12.52
N SER A 23 -0.93 30.85 -13.41
CA SER A 23 -0.55 29.45 -13.23
C SER A 23 0.30 29.24 -11.97
N LEU A 24 1.31 30.09 -11.76
CA LEU A 24 2.12 30.06 -10.53
C LEU A 24 1.28 30.37 -9.29
N GLY A 25 0.40 31.36 -9.36
CA GLY A 25 -0.50 31.72 -8.28
C GLY A 25 -1.46 30.59 -7.90
N ALA A 26 -1.99 29.86 -8.90
CA ALA A 26 -2.83 28.69 -8.68
C ALA A 26 -2.06 27.54 -8.01
N VAL A 27 -0.85 27.26 -8.49
CA VAL A 27 0.05 26.26 -7.87
C VAL A 27 0.39 26.65 -6.42
N PHE A 28 0.71 27.92 -6.19
CA PHE A 28 1.01 28.47 -4.87
C PHE A 28 -0.18 28.35 -3.91
N ALA A 29 -1.38 28.73 -4.36
CA ALA A 29 -2.61 28.61 -3.58
C ALA A 29 -2.91 27.15 -3.25
N ALA A 30 -2.83 26.23 -4.22
CA ALA A 30 -3.05 24.81 -4.00
C ALA A 30 -2.07 24.24 -2.96
N PHE A 31 -0.80 24.65 -3.01
CA PHE A 31 0.21 24.22 -2.06
C PHE A 31 -0.04 24.75 -0.63
N ILE A 32 -0.47 26.00 -0.49
CA ILE A 32 -0.88 26.59 0.80
C ILE A 32 -2.06 25.82 1.39
N LEU A 33 -3.10 25.58 0.59
CA LEU A 33 -4.28 24.83 1.00
C LEU A 33 -3.91 23.40 1.43
N ALA A 34 -3.07 22.72 0.66
CA ALA A 34 -2.64 21.36 0.96
C ALA A 34 -1.75 21.28 2.22
N THR A 35 -0.84 22.25 2.40
CA THR A 35 0.13 22.24 3.49
C THR A 35 -0.47 22.71 4.82
N PHE A 36 -1.16 23.85 4.83
CA PHE A 36 -1.62 24.49 6.08
C PHE A 36 -3.07 24.18 6.41
N LEU A 37 -3.96 24.08 5.41
CA LEU A 37 -5.35 23.66 5.65
C LEU A 37 -5.53 22.14 5.62
N ARG A 38 -4.43 21.39 5.44
CA ARG A 38 -4.37 19.93 5.51
C ARG A 38 -5.42 19.24 4.64
N TRP A 39 -5.65 19.74 3.42
CA TRP A 39 -6.65 19.18 2.51
C TRP A 39 -6.34 17.70 2.19
N PRO A 40 -7.14 16.72 2.67
CA PRO A 40 -6.75 15.31 2.61
C PRO A 40 -6.75 14.74 1.19
N SER A 41 -7.65 15.21 0.33
CA SER A 41 -7.75 14.77 -1.07
C SER A 41 -6.61 15.27 -1.97
N ALA A 42 -5.77 16.20 -1.49
CA ALA A 42 -4.59 16.73 -2.19
C ALA A 42 -3.32 15.91 -1.90
N TRP A 43 -3.46 14.58 -1.90
CA TRP A 43 -2.43 13.62 -1.47
C TRP A 43 -1.12 13.65 -2.28
N GLY A 44 -1.13 14.23 -3.49
CA GLY A 44 0.03 14.40 -4.35
C GLY A 44 0.86 15.64 -4.02
N ILE A 45 0.35 16.57 -3.19
CA ILE A 45 1.03 17.82 -2.84
C ILE A 45 1.04 18.16 -1.34
N ASN A 46 0.35 17.37 -0.50
CA ASN A 46 0.18 17.66 0.92
C ASN A 46 1.34 17.17 1.81
N PHE A 47 2.52 16.86 1.27
CA PHE A 47 3.63 16.25 2.01
C PHE A 47 4.20 17.16 3.10
N LEU A 48 4.26 18.48 2.89
CA LEU A 48 4.87 19.39 3.86
C LEU A 48 4.09 19.50 5.18
N LYS A 49 2.84 19.04 5.25
CA LYS A 49 2.09 19.03 6.51
C LYS A 49 2.66 18.07 7.56
N PHE A 50 3.45 17.08 7.13
CA PHE A 50 4.14 16.13 8.01
C PHE A 50 5.45 16.69 8.56
N TYR A 51 5.89 17.86 8.07
CA TYR A 51 7.09 18.55 8.51
C TYR A 51 6.72 19.71 9.45
N PRO A 52 7.69 20.24 10.23
CA PRO A 52 7.48 21.46 11.00
C PRO A 52 6.99 22.61 10.10
N VAL A 53 6.06 23.42 10.62
CA VAL A 53 5.46 24.56 9.91
C VAL A 53 6.51 25.50 9.32
N SER A 54 7.66 25.64 9.99
CA SER A 54 8.81 26.43 9.51
C SER A 54 9.33 25.98 8.15
N VAL A 55 9.35 24.67 7.86
CA VAL A 55 9.77 24.12 6.55
C VAL A 55 8.82 24.59 5.44
N GLY A 56 7.51 24.60 5.73
CA GLY A 56 6.50 25.13 4.82
C GLY A 56 6.68 26.63 4.55
N ILE A 57 6.92 27.42 5.60
CA ILE A 57 7.15 28.87 5.48
C ILE A 57 8.42 29.14 4.65
N ILE A 58 9.54 28.49 4.97
CA ILE A 58 10.81 28.65 4.25
C ILE A 58 10.65 28.28 2.76
N THR A 59 9.98 27.15 2.48
CA THR A 59 9.69 26.71 1.11
C THR A 59 8.93 27.78 0.34
N LEU A 60 7.89 28.36 0.95
CA LEU A 60 7.08 29.39 0.30
C LEU A 60 7.83 30.70 0.14
N SER A 61 8.65 31.11 1.10
CA SER A 61 9.51 32.28 0.97
C SER A 61 10.49 32.15 -0.21
N ILE A 62 11.12 30.98 -0.37
CA ILE A 62 12.02 30.70 -1.49
C ILE A 62 11.24 30.65 -2.82
N PHE A 63 10.06 30.02 -2.84
CA PHE A 63 9.20 30.00 -4.01
C PHE A 63 8.81 31.42 -4.45
N VAL A 64 8.40 32.28 -3.51
CA VAL A 64 8.05 33.67 -3.79
C VAL A 64 9.26 34.43 -4.35
N LEU A 65 10.44 34.26 -3.77
CA LEU A 65 11.69 34.85 -4.27
C LEU A 65 11.99 34.38 -5.71
N LEU A 66 11.88 33.07 -5.97
CA LEU A 66 12.07 32.49 -7.30
C LEU A 66 11.03 32.97 -8.30
N ALA A 67 9.81 33.22 -7.86
CA ALA A 67 8.72 33.72 -8.71
C ALA A 67 8.85 35.22 -9.04
N VAL A 68 9.75 35.96 -8.37
CA VAL A 68 10.02 37.36 -8.72
C VAL A 68 10.55 37.44 -10.16
N PRO A 69 9.89 38.17 -11.08
CA PRO A 69 10.24 38.15 -12.51
C PRO A 69 11.68 38.54 -12.84
N ALA A 70 12.28 39.44 -12.07
CA ALA A 70 13.67 39.85 -12.26
C ALA A 70 14.64 38.73 -11.84
N PHE A 71 14.41 38.13 -10.68
CA PHE A 71 15.24 37.07 -10.12
C PHE A 71 15.15 35.77 -10.94
N SER A 72 13.93 35.39 -11.34
CA SER A 72 13.67 34.20 -12.17
C SER A 72 14.41 34.29 -13.52
N ARG A 73 14.29 35.44 -14.21
CA ARG A 73 15.01 35.70 -15.47
C ARG A 73 16.52 35.67 -15.30
N HIS A 74 17.04 36.31 -14.25
CA HIS A 74 18.47 36.34 -13.98
C HIS A 74 19.01 34.92 -13.72
N THR A 75 18.32 34.14 -12.90
CA THR A 75 18.68 32.74 -12.61
C THR A 75 18.66 31.88 -13.87
N PHE A 76 17.62 32.01 -14.69
CA PHE A 76 17.53 31.29 -15.96
C PHE A 76 18.69 31.63 -16.90
N GLN A 77 19.00 32.92 -17.04
CA GLN A 77 20.11 33.40 -17.88
C GLN A 77 21.46 32.89 -17.36
N TYR A 78 21.69 32.93 -16.05
CA TYR A 78 22.90 32.41 -15.42
C TYR A 78 23.08 30.91 -15.70
N LEU A 79 22.03 30.09 -15.51
CA LEU A 79 22.06 28.66 -15.81
C LEU A 79 22.27 28.37 -17.30
N SER A 80 21.72 29.21 -18.18
CA SER A 80 21.92 29.10 -19.63
C SER A 80 23.36 29.47 -20.03
N GLN A 81 23.93 30.54 -19.47
CA GLN A 81 25.33 30.90 -19.68
C GLN A 81 26.27 29.80 -19.17
N LEU A 82 25.97 29.20 -18.01
CA LEU A 82 26.71 28.05 -17.49
C LEU A 82 26.59 26.85 -18.44
N SER A 83 25.40 26.58 -18.98
CA SER A 83 25.18 25.52 -19.98
C SER A 83 26.07 25.72 -21.21
N HIS A 84 26.14 26.95 -21.74
CA HIS A 84 27.04 27.29 -22.85
C HIS A 84 28.52 27.07 -22.50
N ARG A 85 28.98 27.53 -21.34
CA ARG A 85 30.36 27.33 -20.86
C ARG A 85 30.72 25.85 -20.74
N LEU A 86 29.78 25.02 -20.28
CA LEU A 86 29.98 23.58 -20.13
C LEU A 86 29.98 22.82 -21.46
N ASN A 87 29.25 23.28 -22.48
CA ASN A 87 29.22 22.60 -23.77
C ASN A 87 30.60 22.55 -24.44
N GLY A 88 31.38 23.63 -24.34
CA GLY A 88 32.74 23.71 -24.88
C GLY A 88 33.80 22.92 -24.10
N ARG A 89 33.49 22.42 -22.90
CA ARG A 89 34.46 21.77 -22.00
C ARG A 89 34.06 20.32 -21.69
N LYS A 90 34.36 19.40 -22.61
CA LYS A 90 33.97 17.97 -22.52
C LYS A 90 34.37 17.33 -21.17
N TYR A 91 35.61 17.53 -20.72
CA TYR A 91 36.12 16.92 -19.47
C TYR A 91 35.44 17.50 -18.22
N LEU A 92 35.38 18.82 -18.09
CA LEU A 92 34.70 19.49 -16.97
C LEU A 92 33.23 19.05 -16.88
N ARG A 93 32.57 18.95 -18.03
CA ARG A 93 31.19 18.48 -18.13
C ARG A 93 31.04 17.02 -17.68
N GLY A 94 31.96 16.14 -18.10
CA GLY A 94 31.98 14.74 -17.66
C GLY A 94 32.21 14.63 -16.15
N PHE A 95 33.16 15.41 -15.62
CA PHE A 95 33.44 15.49 -14.19
C PHE A 95 32.23 15.94 -13.38
N LEU A 96 31.56 17.02 -13.78
CA LEU A 96 30.36 17.51 -13.08
C LEU A 96 29.22 16.50 -13.11
N LEU A 97 29.04 15.78 -14.22
CA LEU A 97 28.03 14.72 -14.30
C LEU A 97 28.38 13.55 -13.39
N ALA A 98 29.64 13.12 -13.35
CA ALA A 98 30.09 12.07 -12.45
C ALA A 98 29.91 12.48 -10.98
N LEU A 99 30.31 13.70 -10.62
CA LEU A 99 30.09 14.26 -9.28
C LEU A 99 28.60 14.28 -8.94
N PHE A 100 27.75 14.75 -9.86
CA PHE A 100 26.32 14.78 -9.66
C PHE A 100 25.73 13.39 -9.44
N VAL A 101 26.12 12.41 -10.25
CA VAL A 101 25.71 11.01 -10.10
C VAL A 101 26.18 10.44 -8.74
N MET A 102 27.42 10.70 -8.32
CA MET A 102 27.92 10.25 -7.01
C MET A 102 27.15 10.87 -5.85
N VAL A 103 26.86 12.18 -5.91
CA VAL A 103 26.06 12.87 -4.90
C VAL A 103 24.64 12.28 -4.87
N SER A 104 24.02 12.08 -6.03
CA SER A 104 22.67 11.50 -6.10
C SER A 104 22.62 10.07 -5.58
N LEU A 105 23.60 9.21 -5.92
CA LEU A 105 23.72 7.86 -5.35
C LEU A 105 23.78 7.89 -3.82
N SER A 106 24.57 8.82 -3.27
CA SER A 106 24.70 9.02 -1.83
C SER A 106 23.36 9.44 -1.21
N VAL A 107 22.68 10.42 -1.82
CA VAL A 107 21.37 10.90 -1.36
C VAL A 107 20.32 9.80 -1.41
N PHE A 108 20.23 9.06 -2.52
CA PHE A 108 19.29 7.94 -2.68
C PHE A 108 19.51 6.85 -1.64
N TYR A 109 20.77 6.52 -1.36
CA TYR A 109 21.11 5.52 -0.36
C TYR A 109 20.81 5.99 1.06
N LEU A 110 21.17 7.24 1.41
CA LEU A 110 20.99 7.78 2.76
C LEU A 110 19.51 7.97 3.12
N PHE A 111 18.69 8.41 2.16
CA PHE A 111 17.27 8.67 2.35
C PHE A 111 16.37 7.54 1.84
N ARG A 112 16.89 6.31 1.79
CA ARG A 112 16.13 5.14 1.33
C ARG A 112 14.87 4.91 2.17
N ALA A 113 13.81 4.44 1.52
CA ALA A 113 12.55 4.10 2.12
C ALA A 113 12.74 3.07 3.24
N ALA A 114 12.12 3.34 4.39
CA ALA A 114 12.19 2.49 5.56
C ALA A 114 10.98 1.54 5.67
N THR A 115 9.94 1.76 4.87
CA THR A 115 8.69 1.00 4.87
C THR A 115 8.26 0.65 3.45
N ALA A 116 7.42 -0.38 3.32
CA ALA A 116 6.80 -0.81 2.05
C ALA A 116 5.28 -0.60 2.08
N PHE A 117 4.81 0.53 2.63
CA PHE A 117 3.37 0.82 2.77
C PHE A 117 2.69 1.25 1.46
N LEU A 118 3.48 1.71 0.49
CA LEU A 118 2.99 2.15 -0.81
C LEU A 118 3.24 1.01 -1.81
N GLY A 119 2.26 0.77 -2.68
CA GLY A 119 2.30 -0.35 -3.61
C GLY A 119 2.09 -1.71 -2.94
N ASP A 120 2.57 -2.77 -3.60
CA ASP A 120 2.49 -4.16 -3.21
C ASP A 120 3.85 -4.80 -2.89
N GLY A 121 4.90 -3.98 -2.74
CA GLY A 121 6.28 -4.41 -2.48
C GLY A 121 6.46 -5.47 -1.39
N GLN A 122 5.62 -5.50 -0.34
CA GLN A 122 5.69 -6.55 0.68
C GLN A 122 5.36 -7.94 0.11
N LEU A 123 4.41 -8.05 -0.82
CA LEU A 123 4.13 -9.31 -1.52
C LEU A 123 5.36 -9.76 -2.30
N ARG A 124 6.02 -8.84 -3.01
CA ARG A 124 7.22 -9.15 -3.82
C ARG A 124 8.40 -9.62 -2.97
N LEU A 125 8.62 -9.00 -1.81
CA LEU A 125 9.62 -9.47 -0.85
C LEU A 125 9.34 -10.89 -0.37
N ASN A 126 8.06 -11.23 -0.16
CA ASN A 126 7.66 -12.57 0.25
C ASN A 126 7.88 -13.59 -0.87
N GLU A 127 7.48 -13.28 -2.11
CA GLU A 127 7.68 -14.15 -3.28
C GLU A 127 9.17 -14.52 -3.47
N ILE A 128 10.06 -13.52 -3.41
CA ILE A 128 11.51 -13.77 -3.51
C ILE A 128 12.02 -14.60 -2.32
N SER A 129 11.52 -14.34 -1.12
CA SER A 129 11.89 -15.12 0.08
C SER A 129 11.44 -16.58 -0.01
N MET A 130 10.33 -16.84 -0.71
CA MET A 130 9.80 -18.19 -0.99
C MET A 130 10.55 -18.90 -2.13
N GLY A 131 11.52 -18.23 -2.76
CA GLY A 131 12.35 -18.83 -3.80
C GLY A 131 11.82 -18.65 -5.22
N HIS A 132 10.74 -17.89 -5.43
CA HIS A 132 10.26 -17.58 -6.77
C HIS A 132 11.27 -16.73 -7.54
N THR A 133 11.44 -17.01 -8.84
CA THR A 133 12.44 -16.35 -9.70
C THR A 133 11.85 -15.64 -10.91
N ILE A 134 10.56 -15.87 -11.22
CA ILE A 134 9.92 -15.36 -12.43
C ILE A 134 8.55 -14.78 -12.08
N LEU A 135 8.28 -13.57 -12.60
CA LEU A 135 6.93 -12.99 -12.66
C LEU A 135 6.59 -12.62 -14.12
N PRO A 136 5.48 -13.12 -14.70
CA PRO A 136 5.20 -12.96 -16.14
C PRO A 136 5.10 -11.51 -16.63
N THR A 137 4.63 -10.58 -15.81
CA THR A 137 4.40 -9.17 -16.19
C THR A 137 5.69 -8.33 -16.29
N GLU A 138 6.78 -8.83 -15.69
CA GLU A 138 8.01 -8.09 -15.39
C GLU A 138 9.22 -9.03 -15.32
N LEU A 139 9.29 -9.93 -16.30
CA LEU A 139 10.21 -11.06 -16.34
C LEU A 139 11.65 -10.69 -15.96
N LEU A 140 12.22 -9.69 -16.63
CA LEU A 140 13.62 -9.32 -16.40
C LEU A 140 13.80 -8.56 -15.09
N ASP A 141 12.85 -7.71 -14.68
CA ASP A 141 12.94 -6.99 -13.40
C ASP A 141 12.96 -7.96 -12.22
N PHE A 142 11.98 -8.86 -12.15
CA PHE A 142 11.85 -9.81 -11.05
C PHE A 142 13.02 -10.80 -11.03
N LEU A 143 13.45 -11.28 -12.21
CA LEU A 143 14.60 -12.17 -12.33
C LEU A 143 15.88 -11.53 -11.79
N LEU A 144 16.14 -10.26 -12.08
CA LEU A 144 17.33 -9.55 -11.60
C LEU A 144 17.32 -9.41 -10.08
N HIS A 145 16.17 -9.07 -9.48
CA HIS A 145 16.02 -8.98 -8.03
C HIS A 145 16.18 -10.35 -7.37
N ALA A 146 15.52 -11.39 -7.90
CA ALA A 146 15.60 -12.74 -7.38
C ALA A 146 17.02 -13.31 -7.48
N PHE A 147 17.71 -13.09 -8.61
CA PHE A 147 19.10 -13.52 -8.79
C PHE A 147 20.04 -12.82 -7.81
N LEU A 148 19.95 -11.49 -7.69
CA LEU A 148 20.76 -10.72 -6.74
C LEU A 148 20.53 -11.23 -5.31
N PHE A 149 19.27 -11.46 -4.93
CA PHE A 149 18.97 -11.98 -3.60
C PHE A 149 19.54 -13.39 -3.39
N GLN A 150 19.16 -14.36 -4.24
CA GLN A 150 19.48 -15.77 -4.02
C GLN A 150 20.97 -16.07 -4.16
N GLN A 151 21.63 -15.48 -5.15
CA GLN A 151 23.02 -15.83 -5.49
C GLN A 151 24.05 -14.98 -4.74
N ILE A 152 23.70 -13.75 -4.37
CA ILE A 152 24.65 -12.80 -3.80
C ILE A 152 24.30 -12.47 -2.35
N LEU A 153 23.05 -12.16 -2.02
CA LEU A 153 22.70 -11.64 -0.69
C LEU A 153 22.39 -12.72 0.36
N LEU A 154 21.68 -13.77 -0.05
CA LEU A 154 21.28 -14.88 0.80
C LEU A 154 22.48 -15.60 1.45
N PRO A 155 23.61 -15.85 0.75
CA PRO A 155 24.82 -16.40 1.37
C PRO A 155 25.38 -15.59 2.53
N TYR A 156 25.08 -14.29 2.62
CA TYR A 156 25.49 -13.40 3.71
C TYR A 156 24.36 -13.10 4.70
N ALA A 157 23.27 -13.88 4.68
CA ALA A 157 22.08 -13.71 5.52
C ALA A 157 21.42 -12.31 5.42
N LEU A 158 21.59 -11.63 4.29
CA LEU A 158 20.95 -10.34 4.03
C LEU A 158 19.52 -10.53 3.56
N LYS A 159 18.65 -9.57 3.85
CA LYS A 159 17.21 -9.62 3.50
C LYS A 159 16.96 -9.21 2.04
N PRO A 160 15.89 -9.69 1.38
CA PRO A 160 15.57 -9.35 0.00
C PRO A 160 15.40 -7.84 -0.26
N VAL A 161 14.94 -7.09 0.75
CA VAL A 161 14.80 -5.63 0.68
C VAL A 161 16.12 -4.92 0.33
N VAL A 162 17.26 -5.48 0.76
CA VAL A 162 18.59 -4.94 0.44
C VAL A 162 18.85 -5.01 -1.06
N GLY A 163 18.41 -6.09 -1.73
CA GLY A 163 18.55 -6.26 -3.17
C GLY A 163 17.77 -5.21 -3.95
N TYR A 164 16.51 -4.98 -3.57
CA TYR A 164 15.70 -3.90 -4.12
C TYR A 164 16.33 -2.52 -3.91
N GLN A 165 16.87 -2.26 -2.71
CA GLN A 165 17.51 -0.98 -2.40
C GLN A 165 18.75 -0.74 -3.29
N ILE A 166 19.57 -1.76 -3.52
CA ILE A 166 20.74 -1.66 -4.41
C ILE A 166 20.30 -1.37 -5.85
N ILE A 167 19.38 -2.16 -6.40
CA ILE A 167 18.92 -2.01 -7.79
C ILE A 167 18.23 -0.64 -7.98
N SER A 168 17.42 -0.22 -7.03
CA SER A 168 16.75 1.09 -7.03
C SER A 168 17.76 2.24 -7.10
N VAL A 169 18.76 2.25 -6.22
CA VAL A 169 19.80 3.30 -6.17
C VAL A 169 20.63 3.34 -7.46
N VAL A 170 21.07 2.17 -7.95
CA VAL A 170 21.84 2.05 -9.20
C VAL A 170 21.02 2.53 -10.40
N SER A 171 19.74 2.16 -10.46
CA SER A 171 18.83 2.62 -11.51
C SER A 171 18.68 4.15 -11.50
N GLY A 172 18.72 4.79 -10.33
CA GLY A 172 18.70 6.25 -10.21
C GLY A 172 19.87 6.95 -10.89
N ALA A 173 21.08 6.39 -10.82
CA ALA A 173 22.24 6.93 -11.55
C ALA A 173 22.04 6.85 -13.08
N LEU A 174 21.52 5.71 -13.56
CA LEU A 174 21.21 5.53 -14.97
C LEU A 174 20.11 6.51 -15.43
N PHE A 175 19.06 6.70 -14.62
CA PHE A 175 17.99 7.66 -14.87
C PHE A 175 18.53 9.08 -15.05
N ILE A 176 19.34 9.55 -14.09
CA ILE A 176 19.97 10.88 -14.11
C ILE A 176 20.80 11.08 -15.38
N TYR A 177 21.59 10.08 -15.74
CA TYR A 177 22.37 10.11 -16.98
C TYR A 177 21.47 10.21 -18.22
N GLY A 178 20.36 9.48 -18.24
CA GLY A 178 19.36 9.50 -19.31
C GLY A 178 18.71 10.86 -19.50
N ILE A 179 18.16 11.45 -18.43
CA ILE A 179 17.51 12.77 -18.51
C ILE A 179 18.52 13.89 -18.82
N TYR A 180 19.76 13.77 -18.33
CA TYR A 180 20.83 14.69 -18.66
C TYR A 180 21.13 14.69 -20.17
N ARG A 181 21.23 13.50 -20.76
CA ARG A 181 21.42 13.35 -22.20
C ARG A 181 20.25 13.89 -23.00
N LEU A 182 19.01 13.63 -22.56
CA LEU A 182 17.81 14.13 -23.21
C LEU A 182 17.75 15.66 -23.20
N ALA A 183 17.96 16.29 -22.04
CA ALA A 183 17.99 17.75 -21.90
C ALA A 183 19.06 18.40 -22.78
N ARG A 184 20.26 17.79 -22.87
CA ARG A 184 21.34 18.29 -23.74
C ARG A 184 21.05 18.15 -25.22
N TYR A 185 20.35 17.09 -25.60
CA TYR A 185 19.96 16.87 -26.98
C TYR A 185 18.91 17.88 -27.43
N LEU A 186 17.91 18.17 -26.59
CA LEU A 186 16.81 19.09 -26.90
C LEU A 186 17.21 20.57 -26.77
N PHE A 187 17.95 20.92 -25.72
CA PHE A 187 18.23 22.32 -25.36
C PHE A 187 19.72 22.56 -25.10
N PRO A 188 20.60 22.47 -26.10
CA PRO A 188 22.04 22.61 -25.87
C PRO A 188 22.41 23.92 -25.16
N GLY A 189 21.78 25.05 -25.48
CA GLY A 189 22.08 26.35 -24.86
C GLY A 189 21.57 26.55 -23.42
N SER A 190 20.64 25.72 -22.95
CA SER A 190 20.00 25.87 -21.64
C SER A 190 19.75 24.52 -20.95
N PHE A 191 20.56 23.52 -21.28
CA PHE A 191 20.30 22.14 -20.89
C PHE A 191 20.23 21.95 -19.37
N LEU A 192 20.94 22.76 -18.59
CA LEU A 192 20.89 22.67 -17.13
C LEU A 192 19.49 22.99 -16.59
N VAL A 193 18.80 23.99 -17.16
CA VAL A 193 17.44 24.33 -16.73
C VAL A 193 16.52 23.16 -17.00
N TRP A 194 16.55 22.61 -18.20
CA TRP A 194 15.68 21.50 -18.60
C TRP A 194 16.04 20.17 -17.95
N PHE A 195 17.32 19.96 -17.64
CA PHE A 195 17.77 18.84 -16.82
C PHE A 195 17.21 18.95 -15.40
N MET A 196 17.26 20.13 -14.77
CA MET A 196 16.64 20.37 -13.46
C MET A 196 15.11 20.20 -13.51
N THR A 197 14.46 20.66 -14.57
CA THR A 197 13.01 20.45 -14.77
C THR A 197 12.66 18.97 -14.82
N LEU A 198 13.36 18.16 -15.63
CA LEU A 198 13.13 16.72 -15.71
C LEU A 198 13.48 16.01 -14.39
N LEU A 199 14.57 16.42 -13.74
CA LEU A 199 15.02 15.87 -12.47
C LEU A 199 14.03 16.15 -11.33
N SER A 200 13.30 17.25 -11.39
CA SER A 200 12.31 17.63 -10.37
C SER A 200 11.06 16.75 -10.34
N SER A 201 10.96 15.77 -11.24
CA SER A 201 9.83 14.83 -11.32
C SER A 201 9.76 13.91 -10.10
N GLY A 202 8.54 13.69 -9.60
CA GLY A 202 8.24 12.74 -8.51
C GLY A 202 8.64 11.29 -8.79
N ILE A 203 8.90 10.92 -10.06
CA ILE A 203 9.43 9.59 -10.42
C ILE A 203 10.78 9.30 -9.73
N LEU A 204 11.50 10.35 -9.32
CA LEU A 204 12.78 10.23 -8.61
C LEU A 204 12.66 9.42 -7.31
N VAL A 205 11.47 9.40 -6.69
CA VAL A 205 11.21 8.65 -5.45
C VAL A 205 11.42 7.14 -5.63
N LEU A 206 11.25 6.60 -6.84
CA LEU A 206 11.51 5.19 -7.15
C LEU A 206 12.97 4.78 -6.92
N PHE A 207 13.90 5.74 -6.83
CA PHE A 207 15.33 5.49 -6.65
C PHE A 207 15.79 5.59 -5.19
N PHE A 208 14.91 6.00 -4.27
CA PHE A 208 15.20 6.03 -2.82
C PHE A 208 14.91 4.67 -2.18
N GLY A 209 15.46 3.58 -2.74
CA GLY A 209 15.31 2.23 -2.20
C GLY A 209 13.87 1.70 -2.18
N TYR A 210 13.04 2.19 -3.09
CA TYR A 210 11.63 1.81 -3.21
C TYR A 210 11.51 0.35 -3.70
N VAL A 211 10.63 -0.43 -3.07
CA VAL A 211 10.49 -1.87 -3.30
C VAL A 211 9.37 -2.10 -4.31
N GLU A 212 9.64 -1.86 -5.59
CA GLU A 212 8.68 -2.05 -6.68
C GLU A 212 9.37 -2.30 -8.03
N SER A 213 8.61 -2.71 -9.04
CA SER A 213 9.12 -3.16 -10.36
C SER A 213 9.46 -2.02 -11.30
N TYR A 214 9.34 -0.81 -10.80
CA TYR A 214 9.30 0.38 -11.62
C TYR A 214 10.66 1.08 -11.71
N SER A 215 11.62 0.75 -10.84
CA SER A 215 12.92 1.45 -10.78
C SER A 215 13.75 1.26 -12.06
N ILE A 216 13.90 0.02 -12.54
CA ILE A 216 14.67 -0.26 -13.75
C ILE A 216 13.97 0.35 -14.98
N ILE A 217 12.65 0.16 -15.12
CA ILE A 217 11.93 0.72 -16.27
C ILE A 217 11.95 2.26 -16.26
N ALA A 218 11.75 2.90 -15.11
CA ALA A 218 11.86 4.35 -14.96
C ALA A 218 13.24 4.85 -15.44
N ALA A 219 14.31 4.16 -15.09
CA ALA A 219 15.66 4.48 -15.54
C ALA A 219 15.87 4.34 -17.06
N LEU A 220 15.15 3.41 -17.70
CA LEU A 220 15.22 3.19 -19.15
C LEU A 220 14.36 4.17 -19.96
N LEU A 221 13.27 4.71 -19.40
CA LEU A 221 12.34 5.61 -20.10
C LEU A 221 13.03 6.78 -20.85
N PRO A 222 13.99 7.53 -20.24
CA PRO A 222 14.69 8.60 -20.95
C PRO A 222 15.48 8.11 -22.16
N PHE A 223 16.00 6.87 -22.13
CA PHE A 223 16.78 6.29 -23.23
C PHE A 223 15.88 5.81 -24.37
N VAL A 224 14.77 5.13 -24.05
CA VAL A 224 13.75 4.74 -25.04
C VAL A 224 13.27 6.00 -25.77
N PHE A 225 12.94 7.05 -25.02
CA PHE A 225 12.46 8.31 -25.56
C PHE A 225 13.52 9.00 -26.43
N LEU A 226 14.75 9.16 -25.93
CA LEU A 226 15.83 9.84 -26.65
C LEU A 226 16.26 9.09 -27.92
N GLU A 227 16.44 7.77 -27.86
CA GLU A 227 16.82 6.99 -29.03
C GLU A 227 15.66 6.87 -30.03
N GLY A 228 14.41 6.85 -29.57
CA GLY A 228 13.24 6.97 -30.43
C GLY A 228 13.23 8.28 -31.22
N LEU A 229 13.51 9.39 -30.53
CA LEU A 229 13.60 10.71 -31.16
C LEU A 229 14.75 10.80 -32.18
N LYS A 230 15.90 10.16 -31.90
CA LYS A 230 17.01 10.06 -32.86
C LYS A 230 16.69 9.13 -34.03
N ALA A 231 15.99 8.02 -33.80
CA ALA A 231 15.56 7.07 -34.82
C ALA A 231 14.52 7.65 -35.76
N ALA A 232 13.66 8.54 -35.26
CA ALA A 232 12.76 9.32 -36.08
C ALA A 232 13.55 10.19 -37.08
N LYS A 233 14.61 10.88 -36.62
CA LYS A 233 15.45 11.75 -37.47
C LYS A 233 16.39 10.99 -38.40
N ASN A 234 16.92 9.87 -37.94
CA ASN A 234 17.96 9.11 -38.63
C ASN A 234 17.60 7.63 -38.64
N PRO A 235 17.19 7.07 -39.80
CA PRO A 235 16.83 5.67 -39.94
C PRO A 235 17.91 4.67 -39.47
N HIS A 236 19.19 5.01 -39.52
CA HIS A 236 20.28 4.13 -39.04
C HIS A 236 20.23 3.89 -37.52
N ARG A 237 19.53 4.74 -36.77
CA ARG A 237 19.33 4.59 -35.32
C ARG A 237 18.17 3.66 -34.96
N ARG A 238 17.35 3.23 -35.92
CA ARG A 238 16.16 2.38 -35.67
C ARG A 238 16.49 1.07 -34.97
N GLY A 239 17.61 0.42 -35.31
CA GLY A 239 18.04 -0.82 -34.65
C GLY A 239 18.36 -0.62 -33.16
N ILE A 240 19.05 0.47 -32.82
CA ILE A 240 19.36 0.81 -31.42
C ILE A 240 18.08 1.11 -30.64
N PHE A 241 17.16 1.86 -31.23
CA PHE A 241 15.86 2.13 -30.63
C PHE A 241 15.07 0.84 -30.38
N LEU A 242 14.96 -0.04 -31.38
CA LEU A 242 14.27 -1.33 -31.25
C LEU A 242 14.86 -2.17 -30.13
N LEU A 243 16.19 -2.27 -30.04
CA LEU A 243 16.87 -3.01 -28.99
C LEU A 243 16.49 -2.49 -27.60
N ILE A 244 16.57 -1.17 -27.38
CA ILE A 244 16.25 -0.56 -26.08
C ILE A 244 14.74 -0.67 -25.77
N TYR A 245 13.87 -0.49 -26.77
CA TYR A 245 12.43 -0.66 -26.62
C TYR A 245 12.04 -2.08 -26.20
N LEU A 246 12.59 -3.10 -26.86
CA LEU A 246 12.36 -4.50 -26.53
C LEU A 246 12.92 -4.85 -25.14
N LEU A 247 14.13 -4.38 -24.83
CA LEU A 247 14.73 -4.55 -23.50
C LEU A 247 13.84 -3.94 -22.40
N SER A 248 13.33 -2.72 -22.61
CA SER A 248 12.39 -2.09 -21.69
C SER A 248 11.08 -2.86 -21.54
N GLY A 249 10.59 -3.47 -22.62
CA GLY A 249 9.42 -4.35 -22.58
C GLY A 249 9.63 -5.63 -21.77
N LEU A 250 10.84 -6.20 -21.80
CA LEU A 250 11.21 -7.36 -20.98
C LEU A 250 11.33 -7.01 -19.49
N VAL A 251 11.75 -5.78 -19.16
CA VAL A 251 11.73 -5.27 -17.79
C VAL A 251 10.30 -5.08 -17.32
N HIS A 252 9.48 -4.36 -18.10
CA HIS A 252 8.08 -4.16 -17.75
C HIS A 252 7.22 -3.88 -19.00
N SER A 253 6.14 -4.63 -19.15
CA SER A 253 5.25 -4.57 -20.32
C SER A 253 4.67 -3.18 -20.63
N ILE A 254 4.52 -2.31 -19.62
CA ILE A 254 4.06 -0.93 -19.78
C ILE A 254 4.87 -0.13 -20.82
N ALA A 255 6.18 -0.40 -20.95
CA ALA A 255 7.02 0.26 -21.93
C ALA A 255 6.52 0.03 -23.36
N LEU A 256 6.04 -1.19 -23.63
CA LEU A 256 5.50 -1.57 -24.93
C LEU A 256 4.24 -0.76 -25.23
N ILE A 257 3.35 -0.61 -24.24
CA ILE A 257 2.10 0.14 -24.36
C ILE A 257 2.38 1.63 -24.61
N LEU A 258 3.27 2.25 -23.83
CA LEU A 258 3.54 3.68 -23.89
C LEU A 258 4.25 4.12 -25.19
N PHE A 259 5.10 3.26 -25.77
CA PHE A 259 5.90 3.60 -26.96
C PHE A 259 5.48 2.87 -28.24
N ALA A 260 4.51 1.95 -28.21
CA ALA A 260 4.03 1.28 -29.44
C ALA A 260 3.56 2.26 -30.53
N PRO A 261 2.81 3.35 -30.23
CA PRO A 261 2.48 4.32 -31.27
C PRO A 261 3.72 5.05 -31.81
N ALA A 262 4.68 5.39 -30.95
CA ALA A 262 5.93 6.01 -31.38
C ALA A 262 6.79 5.09 -32.27
N LEU A 263 6.73 3.78 -32.05
CA LEU A 263 7.32 2.77 -32.94
C LEU A 263 6.71 2.87 -34.34
N LEU A 264 5.38 2.90 -34.46
CA LEU A 264 4.72 3.08 -35.77
C LEU A 264 5.18 4.36 -36.46
N PHE A 265 5.23 5.48 -35.73
CA PHE A 265 5.71 6.76 -36.27
C PHE A 265 7.13 6.68 -36.85
N ILE A 266 8.06 6.05 -36.12
CA ILE A 266 9.46 5.91 -36.54
C ILE A 266 9.58 5.09 -37.83
N PHE A 267 8.78 4.03 -38.00
CA PHE A 267 8.88 3.10 -39.14
C PHE A 267 8.02 3.52 -40.33
N MET A 268 6.93 4.25 -40.13
CA MET A 268 6.12 4.83 -41.21
C MET A 268 6.81 6.04 -41.88
N GLY A 269 7.68 6.76 -41.16
CA GLY A 269 8.36 7.93 -41.70
C GLY A 269 9.47 7.59 -42.69
N LYS A 270 9.22 7.72 -44.00
CA LYS A 270 10.30 7.99 -44.97
C LYS A 270 10.61 9.49 -44.96
N ALA A 271 11.90 9.78 -45.01
CA ALA A 271 12.50 11.11 -44.97
C ALA A 271 12.11 11.92 -46.21
N GLU A 272 11.15 12.84 -46.08
CA GLU A 272 11.14 14.18 -46.69
C GLU A 272 9.86 14.90 -46.23
N MET A 273 10.04 15.71 -45.19
CA MET A 273 8.99 16.29 -44.36
C MET A 273 8.57 17.67 -44.88
N ARG A 274 7.48 17.75 -45.65
CA ARG A 274 6.73 19.02 -45.83
C ARG A 274 5.30 18.88 -46.38
N ASP A 275 4.70 17.69 -46.34
CA ASP A 275 3.44 17.41 -47.06
C ASP A 275 2.21 17.37 -46.14
N ASP A 276 1.09 17.97 -46.56
CA ASP A 276 -0.22 18.03 -45.88
C ASP A 276 -0.78 16.65 -45.52
N ARG A 277 -0.33 15.60 -46.24
CA ARG A 277 -0.66 14.20 -45.93
C ARG A 277 -0.28 13.78 -44.51
N ASN A 278 0.83 14.29 -43.98
CA ASN A 278 1.26 13.97 -42.61
C ASN A 278 0.38 14.61 -41.55
N ILE A 279 -0.26 15.74 -41.89
CA ILE A 279 -1.23 16.38 -41.00
C ILE A 279 -2.45 15.51 -40.79
N LYS A 280 -2.90 14.87 -41.88
CA LYS A 280 -3.98 13.89 -41.85
C LYS A 280 -3.60 12.67 -41.03
N ILE A 281 -2.37 12.15 -41.16
CA ILE A 281 -1.89 11.00 -40.38
C ILE A 281 -1.92 11.28 -38.86
N ASP A 282 -1.41 12.44 -38.42
CA ASP A 282 -1.45 12.75 -36.98
C ASP A 282 -2.89 12.97 -36.48
N ARG A 283 -3.81 13.49 -37.31
CA ARG A 283 -5.24 13.56 -36.99
C ARG A 283 -5.87 12.18 -36.91
N LEU A 284 -5.53 11.29 -37.86
CA LEU A 284 -5.96 9.90 -37.87
C LEU A 284 -5.43 9.14 -36.65
N LEU A 285 -4.24 9.46 -36.14
CA LEU A 285 -3.76 8.94 -34.86
C LEU A 285 -4.69 9.35 -33.72
N ILE A 286 -4.99 10.65 -33.58
CA ILE A 286 -5.85 11.14 -32.50
C ILE A 286 -7.22 10.43 -32.57
N ILE A 287 -7.78 10.33 -33.78
CA ILE A 287 -9.03 9.59 -34.02
C ILE A 287 -8.85 8.10 -33.69
N GLY A 288 -7.74 7.48 -34.10
CA GLY A 288 -7.42 6.09 -33.84
C GLY A 288 -7.26 5.78 -32.36
N CYS A 289 -6.63 6.67 -31.58
CA CYS A 289 -6.57 6.57 -30.12
C CYS A 289 -7.95 6.70 -29.49
N PHE A 290 -8.82 7.57 -30.02
CA PHE A 290 -10.20 7.70 -29.56
C PHE A 290 -11.04 6.45 -29.90
N ILE A 291 -10.86 5.87 -31.09
CA ILE A 291 -11.49 4.60 -31.46
C ILE A 291 -10.96 3.47 -30.57
N LEU A 292 -9.64 3.40 -30.36
CA LEU A 292 -9.02 2.41 -29.48
C LEU A 292 -9.54 2.53 -28.05
N LEU A 293 -9.71 3.75 -27.54
CA LEU A 293 -10.36 4.01 -26.26
C LEU A 293 -11.77 3.39 -26.23
N ILE A 294 -12.60 3.65 -27.24
CA ILE A 294 -13.94 3.05 -27.34
C ILE A 294 -13.86 1.51 -27.36
N VAL A 295 -12.97 0.95 -28.18
CA VAL A 295 -12.79 -0.52 -28.29
C VAL A 295 -12.36 -1.13 -26.97
N ILE A 296 -11.39 -0.53 -26.26
CA ILE A 296 -10.92 -0.99 -24.95
C ILE A 296 -12.04 -0.93 -23.92
N VAL A 297 -12.84 0.14 -23.94
CA VAL A 297 -13.99 0.32 -23.04
C VAL A 297 -15.09 -0.71 -23.34
N ILE A 298 -15.33 -1.06 -24.59
CA ILE A 298 -16.27 -2.13 -24.96
C ILE A 298 -15.70 -3.49 -24.54
N ALA A 299 -14.42 -3.75 -24.80
CA ALA A 299 -13.75 -5.02 -24.49
C ALA A 299 -13.78 -5.36 -22.98
N ARG A 300 -13.83 -4.34 -22.12
CA ARG A 300 -14.05 -4.50 -20.67
C ARG A 300 -15.26 -5.38 -20.36
N TYR A 301 -16.36 -5.19 -21.09
CA TYR A 301 -17.65 -5.84 -20.81
C TYR A 301 -17.77 -7.22 -21.45
N ILE A 302 -16.71 -7.73 -22.07
CA ILE A 302 -16.63 -9.08 -22.64
C ILE A 302 -16.10 -10.02 -21.54
N PRO A 303 -16.95 -10.85 -20.89
CA PRO A 303 -16.56 -11.59 -19.69
C PRO A 303 -15.34 -12.53 -19.87
N PRO A 304 -15.18 -13.25 -21.00
CA PRO A 304 -14.01 -14.11 -21.23
C PRO A 304 -12.65 -13.40 -21.16
N LEU A 305 -12.60 -12.08 -21.36
CA LEU A 305 -11.33 -11.34 -21.40
C LEU A 305 -10.82 -10.93 -20.01
N GLY A 306 -11.65 -10.95 -18.96
CA GLY A 306 -11.22 -10.61 -17.60
C GLY A 306 -10.69 -9.17 -17.42
N LEU A 307 -10.96 -8.27 -18.38
CA LEU A 307 -10.42 -6.90 -18.40
C LEU A 307 -11.05 -5.97 -17.37
N SER A 308 -12.12 -6.41 -16.70
CA SER A 308 -12.84 -5.64 -15.68
C SER A 308 -11.95 -5.23 -14.49
N LYS A 309 -10.91 -6.02 -14.19
CA LYS A 309 -9.92 -5.74 -13.14
C LYS A 309 -8.92 -4.63 -13.51
N TYR A 310 -8.61 -4.49 -14.80
CA TYR A 310 -7.51 -3.62 -15.27
C TYR A 310 -7.99 -2.28 -15.81
N LEU A 311 -9.23 -2.20 -16.27
CA LEU A 311 -9.80 -0.99 -16.86
C LEU A 311 -10.78 -0.32 -15.89
N LEU A 312 -11.05 0.97 -16.03
CA LEU A 312 -12.08 1.68 -15.29
C LEU A 312 -13.43 1.56 -16.02
N PRO A 313 -14.56 1.46 -15.29
CA PRO A 313 -15.87 1.61 -15.92
C PRO A 313 -16.10 3.08 -16.32
N ILE A 314 -16.99 3.33 -17.28
CA ILE A 314 -17.39 4.70 -17.66
C ILE A 314 -18.11 5.40 -16.50
N PHE A 315 -19.05 4.67 -15.90
CA PHE A 315 -19.90 5.10 -14.79
C PHE A 315 -19.54 4.34 -13.51
N PRO A 316 -19.71 4.95 -12.33
CA PRO A 316 -19.43 4.28 -11.07
C PRO A 316 -20.36 3.09 -10.86
N GLU A 317 -19.80 2.00 -10.34
CA GLU A 317 -20.53 0.78 -9.99
C GLU A 317 -20.36 0.53 -8.49
N PRO A 318 -21.27 -0.20 -7.81
CA PRO A 318 -21.10 -0.56 -6.40
C PRO A 318 -19.77 -1.27 -6.14
N ALA A 319 -19.24 -1.95 -7.16
CA ALA A 319 -17.96 -2.62 -7.11
C ALA A 319 -16.73 -1.75 -7.36
N SER A 320 -16.91 -0.61 -8.04
CA SER A 320 -15.85 0.33 -8.37
C SER A 320 -16.43 1.75 -8.31
N PRO A 321 -16.41 2.40 -7.13
CA PRO A 321 -16.91 3.76 -6.99
C PRO A 321 -16.09 4.80 -7.78
N GLN A 322 -14.89 4.42 -8.22
CA GLN A 322 -14.11 5.20 -9.18
C GLN A 322 -14.42 4.74 -10.62
N ALA A 323 -14.67 5.72 -11.48
CA ALA A 323 -14.96 5.55 -12.92
C ALA A 323 -14.31 6.69 -13.72
N VAL A 324 -14.22 6.54 -15.06
CA VAL A 324 -13.51 7.46 -15.96
C VAL A 324 -13.89 8.93 -15.72
N PHE A 325 -15.18 9.25 -15.55
CA PHE A 325 -15.66 10.63 -15.39
C PHE A 325 -16.03 11.02 -13.96
N THR A 326 -15.64 10.22 -12.95
CA THR A 326 -15.91 10.54 -11.55
C THR A 326 -15.00 11.65 -11.02
N LEU A 327 -15.49 12.48 -10.10
CA LEU A 327 -14.69 13.50 -9.43
C LEU A 327 -13.48 12.89 -8.68
N ARG A 328 -13.63 11.67 -8.15
CA ARG A 328 -12.53 10.91 -7.53
C ARG A 328 -11.42 10.63 -8.52
N HIS A 329 -11.74 10.17 -9.73
CA HIS A 329 -10.74 9.92 -10.76
C HIS A 329 -10.06 11.21 -11.23
N ILE A 330 -10.83 12.27 -11.49
CA ILE A 330 -10.27 13.58 -11.87
C ILE A 330 -9.32 14.11 -10.80
N THR A 331 -9.71 14.00 -9.53
CA THR A 331 -8.85 14.37 -8.40
C THR A 331 -7.55 13.55 -8.40
N ASN A 332 -7.61 12.25 -8.67
CA ASN A 332 -6.41 11.41 -8.76
C ASN A 332 -5.50 11.81 -9.94
N LEU A 333 -6.08 12.10 -11.12
CA LEU A 333 -5.33 12.61 -12.28
C LEU A 333 -4.55 13.89 -11.94
N ILE A 334 -5.21 14.84 -11.28
CA ILE A 334 -4.56 16.08 -10.84
C ILE A 334 -3.42 15.77 -9.87
N ASN A 335 -3.64 14.90 -8.88
CA ASN A 335 -2.61 14.55 -7.91
C ASN A 335 -1.41 13.82 -8.55
N TRP A 336 -1.62 12.87 -9.48
CA TRP A 336 -0.53 12.21 -10.20
C TRP A 336 0.30 13.21 -11.01
N ILE A 337 -0.35 14.16 -11.70
CA ILE A 337 0.33 15.23 -12.45
C ILE A 337 1.11 16.15 -11.52
N LEU A 338 0.50 16.63 -10.44
CA LEU A 338 1.18 17.53 -9.51
C LEU A 338 2.33 16.85 -8.75
N LEU A 339 2.22 15.55 -8.47
CA LEU A 339 3.29 14.78 -7.85
C LEU A 339 4.45 14.55 -8.83
N THR A 340 4.13 14.08 -10.04
CA THR A 340 5.15 13.51 -10.94
C THR A 340 5.64 14.51 -11.99
N ALA A 341 4.81 15.47 -12.41
CA ALA A 341 5.12 16.37 -13.51
C ALA A 341 4.52 17.77 -13.34
N LEU A 342 4.62 18.35 -12.14
CA LEU A 342 4.15 19.71 -11.84
C LEU A 342 4.60 20.75 -12.88
N PRO A 343 5.83 20.73 -13.43
CA PRO A 343 6.24 21.69 -14.46
C PRO A 343 5.35 21.74 -15.70
N ILE A 344 4.62 20.67 -16.02
CA ILE A 344 3.63 20.67 -17.11
C ILE A 344 2.62 21.80 -16.93
N VAL A 345 2.16 22.07 -15.69
CA VAL A 345 1.12 23.06 -15.39
C VAL A 345 1.47 24.45 -15.92
N VAL A 346 2.73 24.86 -15.82
CA VAL A 346 3.20 26.17 -16.30
C VAL A 346 3.56 26.17 -17.79
N MET A 347 3.72 25.00 -18.40
CA MET A 347 3.98 24.82 -19.83
C MET A 347 2.69 24.74 -20.66
N MET A 348 1.61 24.21 -20.07
CA MET A 348 0.34 23.96 -20.75
C MET A 348 -0.22 25.18 -21.50
N PRO A 349 -0.19 26.42 -20.97
CA PRO A 349 -0.73 27.56 -21.70
C PRO A 349 -0.06 27.79 -23.07
N ASP A 350 1.26 27.61 -23.15
CA ASP A 350 2.00 27.71 -24.41
C ASP A 350 1.67 26.55 -25.35
N LEU A 351 1.66 25.32 -24.80
CA LEU A 351 1.36 24.11 -25.56
C LEU A 351 -0.05 24.17 -26.16
N ILE A 352 -1.05 24.67 -25.43
CA ILE A 352 -2.44 24.81 -25.89
C ILE A 352 -2.58 25.97 -26.88
N SER A 353 -2.11 27.18 -26.51
CA SER A 353 -2.34 28.38 -27.33
C SER A 353 -1.67 28.30 -28.70
N LYS A 354 -0.52 27.64 -28.77
CA LYS A 354 0.25 27.49 -30.00
C LYS A 354 0.02 26.20 -30.74
N TRP A 355 -0.78 25.30 -30.17
CA TRP A 355 -1.25 24.08 -30.83
C TRP A 355 -1.82 24.34 -32.23
N ARG A 356 -2.47 25.49 -32.42
CA ARG A 356 -3.09 25.90 -33.70
C ARG A 356 -2.24 26.81 -34.58
N LEU A 357 -1.22 27.48 -34.05
CA LEU A 357 -0.65 28.71 -34.66
C LEU A 357 0.80 28.62 -35.13
N GLN A 358 1.55 27.56 -34.86
CA GLN A 358 2.91 27.41 -35.40
C GLN A 358 3.01 26.40 -36.54
N THR A 359 3.18 26.97 -37.73
CA THR A 359 3.87 26.44 -38.91
C THR A 359 5.24 25.87 -38.53
N THR A 360 5.29 24.59 -38.16
CA THR A 360 6.27 23.56 -38.58
C THR A 360 6.12 22.38 -37.63
N ARG A 361 5.56 21.27 -38.12
CA ARG A 361 5.51 20.00 -37.39
C ARG A 361 6.89 19.35 -37.44
N SER A 362 7.79 19.89 -36.64
CA SER A 362 9.10 19.29 -36.41
C SER A 362 8.90 17.81 -36.04
N ILE A 363 9.92 17.03 -36.28
CA ILE A 363 9.89 15.62 -35.94
C ILE A 363 9.82 15.41 -34.42
N GLU A 364 10.36 16.36 -33.64
CA GLU A 364 10.29 16.44 -32.19
C GLU A 364 8.87 16.57 -31.68
N THR A 365 8.14 17.59 -32.13
CA THR A 365 6.76 17.84 -31.70
C THR A 365 5.83 16.71 -32.12
N ARG A 366 6.04 16.14 -33.32
CA ARG A 366 5.27 14.96 -33.75
C ARG A 366 5.59 13.74 -32.89
N PHE A 367 6.87 13.43 -32.68
CA PHE A 367 7.26 12.31 -31.82
C PHE A 367 6.66 12.45 -30.41
N ALA A 368 6.73 13.64 -29.82
CA ALA A 368 6.14 13.95 -28.52
C ALA A 368 4.62 13.72 -28.49
N LEU A 369 3.90 14.05 -29.56
CA LEU A 369 2.47 13.78 -29.66
C LEU A 369 2.17 12.27 -29.68
N TRP A 370 2.94 11.52 -30.46
CA TRP A 370 2.79 10.08 -30.59
C TRP A 370 3.16 9.31 -29.31
N THR A 371 3.94 9.90 -28.40
CA THR A 371 4.19 9.35 -27.05
C THR A 371 3.20 9.88 -26.00
N ALA A 372 2.71 11.11 -26.12
CA ALA A 372 1.78 11.70 -25.16
C ALA A 372 0.37 11.08 -25.22
N ALA A 373 -0.12 10.77 -26.43
CA ALA A 373 -1.46 10.20 -26.61
C ALA A 373 -1.67 8.86 -25.87
N PRO A 374 -0.82 7.82 -26.02
CA PRO A 374 -0.97 6.58 -25.26
C PRO A 374 -0.78 6.78 -23.76
N ALA A 375 0.09 7.69 -23.32
CA ALA A 375 0.26 8.01 -21.90
C ALA A 375 -1.02 8.62 -21.31
N LEU A 376 -1.66 9.59 -22.01
CA LEU A 376 -2.96 10.13 -21.60
C LEU A 376 -4.05 9.06 -21.59
N LEU A 377 -4.08 8.20 -22.61
CA LEU A 377 -5.05 7.11 -22.69
C LEU A 377 -4.92 6.18 -21.49
N PHE A 378 -3.69 5.77 -21.14
CA PHE A 378 -3.42 4.94 -19.96
C PHE A 378 -3.97 5.58 -18.68
N LEU A 379 -3.66 6.86 -18.45
CA LEU A 379 -4.13 7.59 -17.28
C LEU A 379 -5.66 7.64 -17.19
N LEU A 380 -6.34 7.70 -18.33
CA LEU A 380 -7.80 7.82 -18.38
C LEU A 380 -8.53 6.49 -18.16
N VAL A 381 -7.95 5.35 -18.54
CA VAL A 381 -8.68 4.07 -18.62
C VAL A 381 -8.20 3.01 -17.65
N VAL A 382 -6.97 3.09 -17.15
CA VAL A 382 -6.42 2.04 -16.30
C VAL A 382 -6.93 2.20 -14.87
N THR A 383 -7.30 1.09 -14.25
CA THR A 383 -7.76 1.08 -12.85
C THR A 383 -6.58 1.11 -11.90
N PRO A 384 -6.54 2.08 -10.96
CA PRO A 384 -5.66 1.99 -9.81
C PRO A 384 -6.25 0.98 -8.81
N GLN A 385 -5.75 -0.27 -8.83
CA GLN A 385 -6.21 -1.37 -8.00
C GLN A 385 -6.05 -1.10 -6.49
N LEU A 386 -4.94 -0.45 -6.10
CA LEU A 386 -4.67 0.00 -4.74
C LEU A 386 -5.05 1.47 -4.55
N GLY A 387 -5.72 2.08 -5.53
CA GLY A 387 -6.18 3.46 -5.51
C GLY A 387 -5.06 4.51 -5.74
N GLY A 388 -5.47 5.75 -6.02
CA GLY A 388 -4.60 6.83 -6.50
C GLY A 388 -3.24 7.01 -5.79
N PRO A 389 -3.22 7.29 -4.48
CA PRO A 389 -2.00 7.43 -3.68
C PRO A 389 -1.08 6.22 -3.60
N ARG A 390 -1.60 4.98 -3.68
CA ARG A 390 -0.77 3.77 -3.53
C ARG A 390 -0.23 3.27 -4.86
N ASP A 391 -1.03 3.33 -5.93
CA ASP A 391 -0.57 3.06 -7.30
C ASP A 391 0.09 4.29 -7.95
N TRP A 392 0.60 5.22 -7.15
CA TRP A 392 1.20 6.44 -7.68
C TRP A 392 2.40 6.14 -8.60
N ASP A 393 3.10 5.04 -8.35
CA ASP A 393 4.31 4.57 -9.01
C ASP A 393 4.04 4.04 -10.43
N LEU A 394 3.00 3.21 -10.62
CA LEU A 394 2.54 2.75 -11.92
C LEU A 394 2.12 3.94 -12.79
N PHE A 395 1.37 4.88 -12.22
CA PHE A 395 0.88 6.07 -12.91
C PHE A 395 1.96 7.15 -13.07
N ALA A 396 3.05 7.12 -12.30
CA ALA A 396 4.19 8.02 -12.47
C ALA A 396 4.90 7.81 -13.82
N LEU A 397 4.94 6.57 -14.32
CA LEU A 397 5.57 6.23 -15.60
C LEU A 397 4.95 7.00 -16.80
N PRO A 398 3.63 6.88 -17.09
CA PRO A 398 2.99 7.66 -18.15
C PRO A 398 3.04 9.16 -17.89
N VAL A 399 2.87 9.63 -16.64
CA VAL A 399 2.97 11.08 -16.34
C VAL A 399 4.38 11.62 -16.64
N PHE A 400 5.43 10.84 -16.37
CA PHE A 400 6.79 11.22 -16.73
C PHE A 400 7.02 11.22 -18.25
N VAL A 401 6.41 10.29 -18.99
CA VAL A 401 6.39 10.34 -20.46
C VAL A 401 5.69 11.61 -20.97
N LEU A 402 4.61 12.05 -20.30
CA LEU A 402 3.98 13.34 -20.60
C LEU A 402 4.92 14.50 -20.34
N LEU A 403 5.68 14.50 -19.24
CA LEU A 403 6.67 15.54 -18.97
C LEU A 403 7.74 15.61 -20.06
N MET A 404 8.32 14.48 -20.45
CA MET A 404 9.30 14.42 -21.53
C MET A 404 8.70 14.87 -22.87
N SER A 405 7.45 14.50 -23.14
CA SER A 405 6.73 14.92 -24.35
C SER A 405 6.47 16.43 -24.34
N SER A 406 6.03 17.00 -23.21
CA SER A 406 5.83 18.45 -23.05
C SER A 406 7.13 19.23 -23.21
N VAL A 407 8.24 18.76 -22.61
CA VAL A 407 9.57 19.36 -22.75
C VAL A 407 10.06 19.29 -24.19
N THR A 408 9.80 18.18 -24.88
CA THR A 408 10.17 18.01 -26.30
C THR A 408 9.33 18.90 -27.21
N ALA A 409 8.01 18.97 -27.02
CA ALA A 409 7.16 19.88 -27.77
C ALA A 409 7.54 21.36 -27.51
N TYR A 410 8.01 21.67 -26.30
CA TYR A 410 8.49 23.00 -25.97
C TYR A 410 9.80 23.37 -26.68
N SER A 411 10.62 22.41 -27.14
CA SER A 411 11.90 22.73 -27.78
C SER A 411 11.76 23.53 -29.07
N ASP A 412 10.58 23.48 -29.69
CA ASP A 412 10.25 24.26 -30.89
C ASP A 412 9.67 25.65 -30.55
N ILE A 413 9.25 25.86 -29.31
CA ILE A 413 8.66 27.11 -28.85
C ILE A 413 9.79 28.08 -28.45
N LYS A 414 10.17 28.97 -29.37
CA LYS A 414 11.21 29.99 -29.16
C LYS A 414 10.75 31.19 -28.29
N GLU A 415 10.07 30.96 -27.15
CA GLU A 415 9.63 32.06 -26.27
C GLU A 415 10.46 32.23 -24.98
N PRO A 416 10.89 33.46 -24.65
CA PRO A 416 11.65 33.73 -23.44
C PRO A 416 10.79 33.82 -22.16
N LYS A 417 9.46 33.71 -22.25
CA LYS A 417 8.56 34.02 -21.11
C LYS A 417 8.43 32.88 -20.10
N ILE A 418 8.56 31.63 -20.54
CA ILE A 418 8.55 30.46 -19.65
C ILE A 418 9.63 30.53 -18.56
N GLN A 419 10.71 31.28 -18.82
CA GLN A 419 11.81 31.52 -17.90
C GLN A 419 11.33 32.04 -16.53
N LEU A 420 10.16 32.70 -16.49
CA LEU A 420 9.56 33.25 -15.27
C LEU A 420 8.97 32.18 -14.36
N ALA A 421 8.47 31.08 -14.92
CA ALA A 421 7.63 30.12 -14.22
C ALA A 421 8.24 28.72 -14.13
N ILE A 422 9.12 28.35 -15.05
CA ILE A 422 9.67 26.99 -15.08
C ILE A 422 10.58 26.70 -13.88
N LEU A 423 11.41 27.66 -13.47
CA LEU A 423 12.31 27.49 -12.32
C LEU A 423 11.54 27.42 -10.98
N PRO A 424 10.58 28.32 -10.69
CA PRO A 424 9.73 28.17 -9.51
C PRO A 424 8.94 26.86 -9.49
N ALA A 425 8.38 26.44 -10.64
CA ALA A 425 7.64 25.19 -10.74
C ALA A 425 8.55 23.97 -10.50
N ALA A 426 9.73 23.93 -11.13
CA ALA A 426 10.72 22.87 -10.91
C ALA A 426 11.20 22.85 -9.45
N PHE A 427 11.43 24.01 -8.83
CA PHE A 427 11.77 24.09 -7.41
C PHE A 427 10.69 23.47 -6.53
N LEU A 428 9.42 23.85 -6.73
CA LEU A 428 8.33 23.31 -5.93
C LEU A 428 8.16 21.80 -6.14
N SER A 429 8.26 21.34 -7.40
CA SER A 429 8.25 19.92 -7.76
C SER A 429 9.38 19.14 -7.06
N PHE A 430 10.57 19.73 -6.96
CA PHE A 430 11.71 19.16 -6.26
C PHE A 430 11.44 19.06 -4.75
N ILE A 431 10.91 20.12 -4.13
CA ILE A 431 10.55 20.09 -2.71
C ILE A 431 9.49 19.03 -2.43
N LEU A 432 8.47 18.90 -3.28
CA LEU A 432 7.45 17.84 -3.17
C LEU A 432 8.07 16.44 -3.23
N THR A 433 8.95 16.22 -4.21
CA THR A 433 9.64 14.94 -4.42
C THR A 433 10.50 14.56 -3.22
N PHE A 434 11.30 15.50 -2.69
CA PHE A 434 12.17 15.26 -1.54
C PHE A 434 11.39 15.15 -0.22
N ALA A 435 10.31 15.93 -0.06
CA ALA A 435 9.42 15.78 1.08
C ALA A 435 8.77 14.39 1.09
N PHE A 436 8.37 13.89 -0.08
CA PHE A 436 7.81 12.55 -0.23
C PHE A 436 8.85 11.45 0.07
N ALA A 437 10.08 11.58 -0.43
CA ALA A 437 11.17 10.66 -0.08
C ALA A 437 11.47 10.68 1.44
N GLY A 438 11.58 11.87 2.05
CA GLY A 438 11.85 12.01 3.48
C GLY A 438 10.74 11.44 4.37
N ILE A 439 9.47 11.55 3.96
CA ILE A 439 8.35 10.89 4.67
C ILE A 439 8.56 9.37 4.66
N ASN A 440 8.90 8.77 3.52
CA ASN A 440 9.08 7.32 3.44
C ASN A 440 10.36 6.81 4.09
N HIS A 441 11.36 7.67 4.28
CA HIS A 441 12.55 7.35 5.06
C HIS A 441 12.24 7.25 6.57
N SER A 442 11.26 8.03 7.06
CA SER A 442 10.86 8.04 8.47
C SER A 442 9.69 7.10 8.72
N ILE A 443 9.89 6.07 9.53
CA ILE A 443 8.82 5.11 9.85
C ILE A 443 7.60 5.80 10.50
N PRO A 444 7.76 6.68 11.51
CA PRO A 444 6.62 7.42 12.07
C PRO A 444 5.85 8.24 11.03
N MET A 445 6.53 9.07 10.22
CA MET A 445 5.86 9.91 9.23
C MET A 445 5.22 9.09 8.11
N SER A 446 5.89 8.04 7.65
CA SER A 446 5.36 7.12 6.64
C SER A 446 4.09 6.42 7.12
N SER A 447 4.08 5.95 8.37
CA SER A 447 2.91 5.33 8.99
C SER A 447 1.75 6.32 9.18
N GLU A 448 2.01 7.54 9.64
CA GLU A 448 0.98 8.58 9.74
C GLU A 448 0.39 8.94 8.37
N ARG A 449 1.23 9.05 7.34
CA ARG A 449 0.77 9.28 5.97
C ARG A 449 -0.07 8.12 5.46
N PHE A 450 0.37 6.88 5.69
CA PHE A 450 -0.35 5.69 5.24
C PHE A 450 -1.71 5.55 5.94
N ALA A 451 -1.76 5.82 7.24
CA ALA A 451 -3.00 5.94 8.00
C ALA A 451 -3.99 6.94 7.37
N GLU A 452 -3.50 8.11 6.97
CA GLU A 452 -4.35 9.11 6.32
C GLU A 452 -4.85 8.65 4.94
N ILE A 453 -3.98 8.03 4.13
CA ILE A 453 -4.33 7.47 2.83
C ILE A 453 -5.50 6.49 2.98
N ILE A 454 -5.42 5.57 3.95
CA ILE A 454 -6.48 4.59 4.21
C ILE A 454 -7.80 5.29 4.59
N ARG A 455 -7.74 6.29 5.49
CA ARG A 455 -8.93 7.06 5.91
C ARG A 455 -9.61 7.79 4.76
N VAL A 456 -8.83 8.40 3.85
CA VAL A 456 -9.35 9.17 2.70
C VAL A 456 -9.93 8.24 1.64
N GLN A 457 -9.29 7.10 1.39
CA GLN A 457 -9.64 6.26 0.26
C GLN A 457 -10.81 5.32 0.51
N LYS A 458 -11.10 4.95 1.77
CA LYS A 458 -12.16 3.99 2.14
C LYS A 458 -12.12 2.76 1.22
N PHE A 459 -11.01 2.03 1.29
CA PHE A 459 -10.76 0.84 0.48
C PHE A 459 -11.84 -0.25 0.65
N ARG A 460 -11.81 -1.26 -0.21
CA ARG A 460 -12.67 -2.45 -0.07
C ARG A 460 -12.11 -3.45 0.95
N ASP A 461 -10.80 -3.50 1.12
CA ASP A 461 -10.10 -4.47 1.97
C ASP A 461 -9.27 -3.78 3.07
N LEU A 462 -9.90 -2.93 3.91
CA LEU A 462 -9.17 -2.24 4.98
C LEU A 462 -8.51 -3.20 5.97
N TYR A 463 -8.98 -4.45 6.02
CA TYR A 463 -8.36 -5.52 6.79
C TYR A 463 -6.86 -5.68 6.48
N ILE A 464 -6.49 -5.83 5.20
CA ILE A 464 -5.10 -6.08 4.80
C ILE A 464 -4.24 -4.85 5.12
N GLU A 465 -4.76 -3.68 4.82
CA GLU A 465 -4.09 -2.39 5.00
C GLU A 465 -3.76 -2.10 6.47
N TYR A 466 -4.74 -2.26 7.34
CA TYR A 466 -4.55 -2.06 8.77
C TYR A 466 -3.67 -3.14 9.39
N ASN A 467 -3.69 -4.37 8.86
CA ASN A 467 -2.78 -5.41 9.31
C ASN A 467 -1.32 -5.16 8.94
N LEU A 468 -1.07 -4.61 7.74
CA LEU A 468 0.25 -4.18 7.32
C LEU A 468 0.80 -3.11 8.27
N LEU A 469 -0.01 -2.11 8.63
CA LEU A 469 0.34 -1.09 9.63
C LEU A 469 0.66 -1.69 11.00
N ALA A 470 -0.19 -2.59 11.50
CA ALA A 470 -0.03 -3.20 12.80
C ALA A 470 1.27 -4.04 12.92
N GLY A 471 1.76 -4.59 11.81
CA GLY A 471 3.05 -5.31 11.78
C GLY A 471 4.26 -4.44 12.17
N TYR A 472 4.16 -3.12 12.02
CA TYR A 472 5.21 -2.17 12.41
C TYR A 472 4.97 -1.54 13.78
N ALA A 473 3.72 -1.53 14.27
CA ALA A 473 3.35 -0.80 15.48
C ALA A 473 4.02 -1.32 16.75
N GLY A 474 4.31 -2.63 16.85
CA GLY A 474 5.02 -3.21 17.99
C GLY A 474 6.45 -2.67 18.19
N LYS A 475 7.04 -2.02 17.17
CA LYS A 475 8.41 -1.47 17.20
C LYS A 475 8.46 0.05 17.45
N TYR A 476 7.32 0.74 17.40
CA TYR A 476 7.27 2.20 17.49
C TYR A 476 6.11 2.64 18.37
N ASP A 477 6.42 3.22 19.53
CA ASP A 477 5.42 3.62 20.52
C ASP A 477 4.39 4.62 19.97
N THR A 478 4.80 5.50 19.06
CA THR A 478 3.91 6.47 18.39
C THR A 478 2.81 5.80 17.57
N LEU A 479 3.02 4.54 17.16
CA LEU A 479 2.07 3.78 16.35
C LEU A 479 1.15 2.89 17.18
N LYS A 480 1.38 2.73 18.49
CA LYS A 480 0.51 1.91 19.36
C LYS A 480 -0.92 2.43 19.41
N ASN A 481 -1.10 3.75 19.48
CA ASN A 481 -2.43 4.38 19.47
C ASN A 481 -3.17 4.14 18.15
N HIS A 482 -2.44 4.23 17.04
CA HIS A 482 -2.95 3.95 15.72
C HIS A 482 -3.26 2.46 15.51
N GLN A 483 -2.45 1.57 16.07
CA GLN A 483 -2.68 0.13 16.03
C GLN A 483 -4.05 -0.24 16.59
N LEU A 484 -4.43 0.32 17.74
CA LEU A 484 -5.78 0.07 18.28
C LEU A 484 -6.86 0.61 17.35
N GLU A 485 -6.79 1.88 16.97
CA GLU A 485 -7.79 2.52 16.09
C GLU A 485 -8.03 1.70 14.83
N PHE A 486 -6.95 1.23 14.20
CA PHE A 486 -6.96 0.52 12.94
C PHE A 486 -7.39 -0.93 13.06
N THR A 487 -6.99 -1.61 14.14
CA THR A 487 -7.45 -2.95 14.40
C THR A 487 -8.96 -2.95 14.71
N LEU A 488 -9.47 -1.91 15.39
CA LEU A 488 -10.91 -1.73 15.64
C LEU A 488 -11.70 -1.46 14.35
N LYS A 489 -11.21 -0.58 13.48
CA LYS A 489 -11.86 -0.33 12.18
C LYS A 489 -11.84 -1.56 11.27
N SER A 490 -10.72 -2.29 11.24
CA SER A 490 -10.62 -3.56 10.53
C SER A 490 -11.65 -4.58 11.05
N TRP A 491 -11.97 -4.55 12.34
CA TRP A 491 -12.96 -5.43 12.95
C TRP A 491 -14.39 -4.98 12.63
N GLU A 492 -14.67 -3.67 12.62
CA GLU A 492 -15.96 -3.10 12.25
C GLU A 492 -16.42 -3.50 10.84
N GLU A 493 -15.49 -3.62 9.90
CA GLU A 493 -15.79 -3.98 8.51
C GLU A 493 -16.02 -5.48 8.30
N GLY A 494 -15.60 -6.32 9.25
CA GLY A 494 -15.68 -7.77 9.18
C GLY A 494 -14.48 -8.38 8.45
N PRO A 495 -13.68 -9.25 9.11
CA PRO A 495 -12.57 -9.95 8.46
C PRO A 495 -13.06 -10.82 7.28
N HIS A 496 -12.26 -10.89 6.21
CA HIS A 496 -12.63 -11.60 4.98
C HIS A 496 -12.48 -13.13 5.10
N THR A 497 -11.55 -13.61 5.92
CA THR A 497 -11.29 -15.04 6.12
C THR A 497 -11.25 -15.40 7.61
N ARG A 498 -11.40 -16.70 7.93
CA ARG A 498 -11.31 -17.19 9.31
C ARG A 498 -9.95 -16.91 9.97
N ASN A 499 -8.86 -17.04 9.21
CA ASN A 499 -7.51 -16.72 9.70
C ASN A 499 -7.37 -15.23 10.02
N ASP A 500 -8.06 -14.41 9.26
CA ASP A 500 -8.08 -12.96 9.43
C ASP A 500 -8.80 -12.56 10.73
N THR A 501 -9.90 -13.25 11.06
CA THR A 501 -10.61 -13.11 12.34
C THR A 501 -9.68 -13.34 13.53
N VAL A 502 -8.94 -14.46 13.54
CA VAL A 502 -8.03 -14.83 14.64
C VAL A 502 -6.90 -13.82 14.80
N ARG A 503 -6.26 -13.41 13.71
CA ARG A 503 -5.15 -12.44 13.74
C ARG A 503 -5.59 -11.07 14.26
N THR A 504 -6.77 -10.62 13.88
CA THR A 504 -7.31 -9.33 14.34
C THR A 504 -7.69 -9.38 15.80
N LEU A 505 -8.29 -10.47 16.26
CA LEU A 505 -8.60 -10.69 17.69
C LEU A 505 -7.34 -10.65 18.57
N LEU A 506 -6.28 -11.36 18.16
CA LEU A 506 -4.99 -11.34 18.87
C LEU A 506 -4.39 -9.93 18.98
N LYS A 507 -4.51 -9.14 17.90
CA LYS A 507 -4.01 -7.75 17.88
C LYS A 507 -4.88 -6.82 18.72
N LEU A 508 -6.21 -7.01 18.75
CA LEU A 508 -7.11 -6.26 19.62
C LEU A 508 -6.81 -6.56 21.08
N ASP A 509 -6.65 -7.82 21.45
CA ASP A 509 -6.35 -8.21 22.83
C ASP A 509 -5.02 -7.60 23.31
N ALA A 510 -3.95 -7.74 22.53
CA ALA A 510 -2.67 -7.10 22.84
C ALA A 510 -2.79 -5.56 22.97
N ALA A 511 -3.60 -4.91 22.13
CA ALA A 511 -3.82 -3.48 22.19
C ALA A 511 -4.67 -3.05 23.40
N PHE A 512 -5.71 -3.82 23.75
CA PHE A 512 -6.55 -3.55 24.93
C PHE A 512 -5.83 -3.84 26.24
N LEU A 513 -5.04 -4.91 26.32
CA LEU A 513 -4.15 -5.18 27.46
C LEU A 513 -3.14 -4.05 27.67
N ALA A 514 -2.56 -3.52 26.59
CA ALA A 514 -1.66 -2.36 26.66
C ALA A 514 -2.37 -1.06 27.09
N LEU A 515 -3.68 -0.97 26.85
CA LEU A 515 -4.53 0.19 27.16
C LEU A 515 -5.38 0.01 28.42
N ALA A 516 -5.20 -1.08 29.18
CA ALA A 516 -5.99 -1.50 30.33
C ALA A 516 -5.86 -0.54 31.53
N LYS A 517 -6.38 0.68 31.32
CA LYS A 517 -6.85 1.66 32.28
C LYS A 517 -8.39 1.65 32.36
N ASN A 518 -9.09 0.77 31.62
CA ASN A 518 -10.56 0.76 31.62
C ASN A 518 -11.17 -0.64 31.64
N ASP A 519 -12.31 -0.71 32.32
CA ASP A 519 -12.97 -1.89 32.85
C ASP A 519 -13.94 -2.58 31.88
N THR A 520 -14.05 -2.10 30.64
CA THR A 520 -15.11 -2.49 29.71
C THR A 520 -14.55 -2.94 28.36
N VAL A 521 -14.93 -4.15 27.93
CA VAL A 521 -14.69 -4.61 26.56
C VAL A 521 -15.58 -3.81 25.60
N PRO A 522 -15.06 -3.29 24.48
CA PRO A 522 -15.87 -2.52 23.55
C PRO A 522 -17.02 -3.37 22.98
N PRO A 523 -18.20 -2.77 22.73
CA PRO A 523 -19.37 -3.42 22.12
C PRO A 523 -19.09 -4.12 20.78
N LEU A 524 -17.95 -3.80 20.15
CA LEU A 524 -17.51 -4.31 18.86
C LEU A 524 -17.27 -5.82 18.85
N PHE A 525 -16.72 -6.40 19.92
CA PHE A 525 -16.50 -7.85 20.01
C PHE A 525 -17.80 -8.65 19.82
N TRP A 526 -18.92 -8.12 20.33
CA TRP A 526 -20.26 -8.70 20.22
C TRP A 526 -20.91 -8.57 18.83
N ARG A 527 -20.34 -7.78 17.91
CA ARG A 527 -20.87 -7.58 16.55
C ARG A 527 -20.43 -8.62 15.52
N SER A 528 -19.59 -9.59 15.90
CA SER A 528 -19.11 -10.69 15.03
C SER A 528 -20.18 -11.67 14.53
N ASP A 529 -21.44 -11.42 14.90
CA ASP A 529 -22.62 -12.28 14.79
C ASP A 529 -23.13 -12.54 13.36
N ARG A 530 -22.34 -12.32 12.29
CA ARG A 530 -22.88 -12.47 10.91
C ARG A 530 -22.15 -13.41 9.96
N ASN A 531 -20.87 -13.76 10.15
CA ASN A 531 -20.15 -14.54 9.13
C ASN A 531 -19.28 -15.70 9.62
N ASP A 532 -19.09 -15.91 10.92
CA ASP A 532 -18.17 -16.95 11.38
C ASP A 532 -18.81 -17.75 12.53
N SER A 533 -19.44 -18.88 12.20
CA SER A 533 -20.08 -19.83 13.12
C SER A 533 -19.09 -20.56 14.06
N LEU A 534 -17.85 -20.08 14.17
CA LEU A 534 -16.73 -20.73 14.86
C LEU A 534 -16.05 -19.82 15.91
N ASN A 535 -16.76 -18.83 16.44
CA ASN A 535 -16.19 -17.82 17.34
C ASN A 535 -15.86 -18.31 18.78
N LEU A 536 -15.59 -19.61 18.96
CA LEU A 536 -15.12 -20.20 20.22
C LEU A 536 -13.75 -19.68 20.63
N LEU A 537 -12.86 -19.40 19.66
CA LEU A 537 -11.55 -18.81 19.97
C LEU A 537 -11.70 -17.40 20.54
N ALA A 538 -12.53 -16.54 19.94
CA ALA A 538 -12.76 -15.19 20.48
C ALA A 538 -13.35 -15.23 21.89
N LEU A 539 -14.29 -16.16 22.11
CA LEU A 539 -14.85 -16.41 23.44
C LEU A 539 -13.75 -16.79 24.43
N GLN A 540 -12.91 -17.76 24.08
CA GLN A 540 -11.80 -18.21 24.92
C GLN A 540 -10.82 -17.08 25.25
N TYR A 541 -10.44 -16.26 24.27
CA TYR A 541 -9.59 -15.09 24.50
C TYR A 541 -10.22 -14.07 25.45
N LEU A 542 -11.52 -13.75 25.28
CA LEU A 542 -12.24 -12.83 26.16
C LEU A 542 -12.33 -13.37 27.59
N THR A 543 -12.59 -14.67 27.72
CA THR A 543 -12.60 -15.35 29.01
C THR A 543 -11.24 -15.23 29.70
N ASP A 544 -10.15 -15.55 29.01
CA ASP A 544 -8.81 -15.49 29.58
C ASP A 544 -8.41 -14.06 29.98
N HIS A 545 -8.84 -13.06 29.19
CA HIS A 545 -8.68 -11.64 29.52
C HIS A 545 -9.35 -11.26 30.84
N TYR A 546 -10.64 -11.58 31.02
CA TYR A 546 -11.36 -11.25 32.26
C TYR A 546 -10.91 -12.09 33.46
N ARG A 547 -10.42 -13.32 33.22
CA ARG A 547 -9.74 -14.12 34.25
C ARG A 547 -8.47 -13.43 34.74
N LEU A 548 -7.62 -12.95 33.82
CA LEU A 548 -6.40 -12.21 34.18
C LEU A 548 -6.69 -10.93 34.97
N LEU A 549 -7.78 -10.24 34.64
CA LEU A 549 -8.23 -9.07 35.40
C LEU A 549 -8.90 -9.42 36.74
N GLY A 550 -9.20 -10.69 37.01
CA GLY A 550 -9.89 -11.15 38.21
C GLY A 550 -11.34 -10.66 38.33
N LYS A 551 -12.02 -10.40 37.21
CA LYS A 551 -13.34 -9.75 37.20
C LYS A 551 -14.47 -10.70 36.82
N SER A 552 -15.21 -11.17 37.82
CA SER A 552 -16.33 -12.10 37.63
C SER A 552 -17.53 -11.50 36.88
N SER A 553 -17.73 -10.17 36.91
CA SER A 553 -18.82 -9.51 36.19
C SER A 553 -18.69 -9.60 34.66
N GLY A 554 -17.47 -9.44 34.14
CA GLY A 554 -17.20 -9.58 32.70
C GLY A 554 -17.39 -11.03 32.24
N LEU A 555 -16.98 -12.01 33.05
CA LEU A 555 -17.23 -13.43 32.79
C LEU A 555 -18.73 -13.74 32.72
N ALA A 556 -19.56 -13.09 33.54
CA ALA A 556 -21.02 -13.25 33.52
C ALA A 556 -21.67 -12.69 32.24
N GLU A 557 -21.22 -11.52 31.78
CA GLU A 557 -21.65 -10.96 30.48
C GLU A 557 -21.27 -11.88 29.33
N ILE A 558 -20.05 -12.44 29.38
CA ILE A 558 -19.57 -13.38 28.37
C ILE A 558 -20.39 -14.65 28.34
N ALA A 559 -20.68 -15.25 29.50
CA ALA A 559 -21.52 -16.44 29.59
C ALA A 559 -22.92 -16.21 28.99
N SER A 560 -23.55 -15.07 29.31
CA SER A 560 -24.87 -14.69 28.80
C SER A 560 -24.88 -14.52 27.27
N ALA A 561 -23.88 -13.84 26.73
CA ALA A 561 -23.78 -13.65 25.29
C ALA A 561 -23.42 -14.94 24.55
N SER A 562 -22.53 -15.75 25.11
CA SER A 562 -22.15 -17.08 24.61
C SER A 562 -23.36 -18.01 24.53
N GLU A 563 -24.24 -17.99 25.54
CA GLU A 563 -25.48 -18.76 25.53
C GLU A 563 -26.38 -18.41 24.33
N ARG A 564 -26.50 -17.11 24.02
CA ARG A 564 -27.29 -16.61 22.89
C ARG A 564 -26.69 -17.00 21.53
N ILE A 565 -25.37 -16.84 21.39
CA ILE A 565 -24.66 -17.05 20.11
C ILE A 565 -24.57 -18.54 19.78
N PHE A 566 -24.21 -19.38 20.74
CA PHE A 566 -23.93 -20.80 20.49
C PHE A 566 -25.12 -21.72 20.71
N LYS A 567 -26.36 -21.25 20.52
CA LYS A 567 -27.58 -21.99 20.90
C LYS A 567 -27.63 -23.43 20.35
N SER A 568 -27.12 -23.66 19.14
CA SER A 568 -27.10 -24.95 18.45
C SER A 568 -25.69 -25.52 18.21
N HIS A 569 -24.65 -24.97 18.87
CA HIS A 569 -23.26 -25.43 18.71
C HIS A 569 -22.78 -26.18 19.96
N ALA A 570 -22.52 -27.49 19.84
CA ALA A 570 -22.29 -28.39 20.98
C ALA A 570 -21.11 -27.95 21.88
N ARG A 571 -19.91 -27.78 21.31
CA ARG A 571 -18.74 -27.26 22.07
C ARG A 571 -18.93 -25.84 22.58
N GLY A 572 -19.80 -25.05 21.93
CA GLY A 572 -20.08 -23.67 22.35
C GLY A 572 -20.95 -23.63 23.59
N GLN A 573 -22.00 -24.45 23.63
CA GLN A 573 -22.79 -24.68 24.84
C GLN A 573 -21.95 -25.28 25.98
N LEU A 574 -20.99 -26.16 25.67
CA LEU A 574 -20.06 -26.67 26.69
C LEU A 574 -19.25 -25.53 27.32
N GLN A 575 -18.61 -24.68 26.50
CA GLN A 575 -17.83 -23.54 27.00
C GLN A 575 -18.70 -22.55 27.80
N THR A 576 -19.92 -22.25 27.33
CA THR A 576 -20.91 -21.46 28.08
C THR A 576 -21.18 -22.07 29.46
N GLY A 577 -21.37 -23.39 29.53
CA GLY A 577 -21.65 -24.08 30.78
C GLY A 577 -20.48 -24.05 31.77
N LEU A 578 -19.25 -24.19 31.27
CA LEU A 578 -18.03 -24.06 32.07
C LEU A 578 -17.88 -22.63 32.62
N LEU A 579 -18.17 -21.61 31.81
CA LEU A 579 -18.16 -20.22 32.25
C LEU A 579 -19.17 -19.93 33.34
N TYR A 580 -20.41 -20.41 33.18
CA TYR A 580 -21.43 -20.30 34.23
C TYR A 580 -21.01 -21.02 35.51
N SER A 581 -20.34 -22.18 35.40
CA SER A 581 -19.82 -22.90 36.55
C SER A 581 -18.71 -22.12 37.28
N GLU A 582 -17.87 -21.40 36.54
CA GLU A 582 -16.76 -20.61 37.09
C GLU A 582 -17.26 -19.38 37.86
N ILE A 583 -18.33 -18.73 37.37
CA ILE A 583 -18.96 -17.60 38.06
C ILE A 583 -19.95 -18.01 39.16
N GLY A 584 -20.13 -19.32 39.39
CA GLY A 584 -21.00 -19.88 40.43
C GLY A 584 -22.46 -20.09 40.06
N ASP A 585 -22.90 -19.76 38.83
CA ASP A 585 -24.26 -20.02 38.35
C ASP A 585 -24.41 -21.49 37.93
N THR A 586 -24.54 -22.34 38.93
CA THR A 586 -24.63 -23.79 38.77
C THR A 586 -25.86 -24.21 37.96
N THR A 587 -26.95 -23.44 38.00
CA THR A 587 -28.20 -23.76 37.29
C THR A 587 -28.03 -23.60 35.79
N ARG A 588 -27.51 -22.44 35.34
CA ARG A 588 -27.26 -22.21 33.91
C ARG A 588 -26.10 -23.05 33.37
N ALA A 589 -25.11 -23.34 34.21
CA ALA A 589 -24.03 -24.26 33.86
C ALA A 589 -24.58 -25.63 33.45
N GLN A 590 -25.46 -26.20 34.28
CA GLN A 590 -26.09 -27.50 34.02
C GLN A 590 -26.91 -27.49 32.74
N GLU A 591 -27.72 -26.46 32.55
CA GLU A 591 -28.57 -26.36 31.37
C GLU A 591 -27.73 -26.31 30.09
N SER A 592 -26.66 -25.52 30.10
CA SER A 592 -25.76 -25.38 28.94
C SER A 592 -24.99 -26.66 28.65
N VAL A 593 -24.43 -27.32 29.68
CA VAL A 593 -23.73 -28.61 29.52
C VAL A 593 -24.69 -29.72 29.06
N ARG A 594 -25.94 -29.71 29.54
CA ARG A 594 -27.00 -30.64 29.06
C ARG A 594 -27.35 -30.39 27.60
N ARG A 595 -27.51 -29.13 27.19
CA ARG A 595 -27.71 -28.78 25.77
C ARG A 595 -26.52 -29.24 24.92
N ALA A 596 -25.29 -29.03 25.39
CA ALA A 596 -24.08 -29.49 24.69
C ALA A 596 -24.12 -31.00 24.43
N TYR A 597 -24.43 -31.80 25.46
CA TYR A 597 -24.57 -33.25 25.36
C TYR A 597 -25.69 -33.70 24.41
N ASN A 598 -26.83 -33.00 24.43
CA ASN A 598 -27.94 -33.30 23.52
C ASN A 598 -27.62 -32.96 22.06
N LEU A 599 -26.77 -31.95 21.83
CA LEU A 599 -26.32 -31.55 20.49
C LEU A 599 -25.26 -32.50 19.94
N ASP A 600 -24.31 -32.94 20.76
CA ASP A 600 -23.28 -33.90 20.40
C ASP A 600 -22.88 -34.76 21.60
N SER A 601 -23.41 -35.97 21.65
CA SER A 601 -23.09 -36.97 22.68
C SER A 601 -21.92 -37.88 22.28
N SER A 602 -21.21 -37.57 21.20
CA SER A 602 -20.04 -38.32 20.72
C SER A 602 -18.72 -37.59 20.92
N ASP A 603 -18.75 -36.30 21.28
CA ASP A 603 -17.55 -35.54 21.61
C ASP A 603 -17.02 -35.90 23.01
N PHE A 604 -15.75 -36.28 23.06
CA PHE A 604 -15.05 -36.68 24.27
C PHE A 604 -15.12 -35.63 25.40
N PHE A 605 -14.89 -34.35 25.09
CA PHE A 605 -14.89 -33.29 26.10
C PHE A 605 -16.29 -33.05 26.65
N ILE A 606 -17.31 -33.16 25.82
CA ILE A 606 -18.71 -33.03 26.25
C ILE A 606 -19.10 -34.20 27.16
N LEU A 607 -18.72 -35.43 26.81
CA LEU A 607 -18.97 -36.63 27.62
C LEU A 607 -18.38 -36.51 29.03
N VAL A 608 -17.10 -36.17 29.13
CA VAL A 608 -16.40 -36.03 30.43
C VAL A 608 -17.02 -34.91 31.27
N ASN A 609 -17.29 -33.75 30.68
CA ASN A 609 -17.83 -32.60 31.42
C ASN A 609 -19.29 -32.79 31.83
N TYR A 610 -20.10 -33.43 30.99
CA TYR A 610 -21.48 -33.79 31.34
C TYR A 610 -21.50 -34.80 32.49
N GLY A 611 -20.70 -35.87 32.41
CA GLY A 611 -20.56 -36.84 33.50
C GLY A 611 -20.09 -36.19 34.80
N ALA A 612 -19.10 -35.30 34.74
CA ALA A 612 -18.58 -34.60 35.91
C ALA A 612 -19.63 -33.68 36.54
N MET A 613 -20.46 -33.04 35.71
CA MET A 613 -21.57 -32.24 36.20
C MET A 613 -22.63 -33.09 36.91
N GLN A 614 -22.94 -34.29 36.41
CA GLN A 614 -23.88 -35.20 37.07
C GLN A 614 -23.33 -35.76 38.39
N LEU A 615 -22.02 -36.06 38.44
CA LEU A 615 -21.34 -36.45 39.69
C LEU A 615 -21.47 -35.39 40.77
N ARG A 616 -21.23 -34.12 40.44
CA ARG A 616 -21.36 -33.00 41.39
C ARG A 616 -22.79 -32.85 41.94
N ARG A 617 -23.79 -33.37 41.23
CA ARG A 617 -25.20 -33.40 41.67
C ARG A 617 -25.59 -34.67 42.40
N ALA A 618 -24.65 -35.56 42.70
CA ALA A 618 -24.90 -36.90 43.22
C ALA A 618 -25.83 -37.76 42.34
N ARG A 619 -25.94 -37.45 41.05
CA ARG A 619 -26.68 -38.24 40.06
C ARG A 619 -25.76 -39.29 39.44
N PHE A 620 -25.31 -40.20 40.30
CA PHE A 620 -24.22 -41.12 39.98
C PHE A 620 -24.57 -42.07 38.83
N SER A 621 -25.81 -42.55 38.75
CA SER A 621 -26.28 -43.42 37.65
C SER A 621 -26.27 -42.72 36.29
N GLU A 622 -26.60 -41.43 36.23
CA GLU A 622 -26.56 -40.62 35.00
C GLU A 622 -25.11 -40.30 34.56
N ALA A 623 -24.15 -40.33 35.49
CA ALA A 623 -22.74 -40.04 35.22
C ALA A 623 -21.97 -41.24 34.62
N VAL A 624 -22.36 -42.48 34.93
CA VAL A 624 -21.62 -43.70 34.52
C VAL A 624 -21.47 -43.79 33.00
N ARG A 625 -22.58 -43.79 32.26
CA ARG A 625 -22.58 -44.03 30.81
C ARG A 625 -21.76 -43.00 29.99
N PRO A 626 -21.82 -41.69 30.27
CA PRO A 626 -20.94 -40.72 29.64
C PRO A 626 -19.44 -41.01 29.84
N PHE A 627 -19.03 -41.42 31.05
CA PHE A 627 -17.63 -41.73 31.32
C PHE A 627 -17.18 -43.06 30.70
N GLU A 628 -18.02 -44.09 30.69
CA GLU A 628 -17.74 -45.34 29.98
C GLU A 628 -17.42 -45.05 28.49
N ARG A 629 -18.27 -44.26 27.83
CA ARG A 629 -18.05 -43.85 26.44
C ARG A 629 -16.80 -42.98 26.27
N ALA A 630 -16.48 -42.12 27.24
CA ALA A 630 -15.25 -41.33 27.20
C ALA A 630 -13.99 -42.23 27.29
N ILE A 631 -14.03 -43.27 28.12
CA ILE A 631 -12.93 -44.25 28.28
C ILE A 631 -12.82 -45.16 27.04
N GLU A 632 -13.93 -45.48 26.37
CA GLU A 632 -13.89 -46.18 25.07
C GLU A 632 -13.12 -45.36 24.00
N MET A 633 -13.23 -44.03 24.05
CA MET A 633 -12.54 -43.12 23.13
C MET A 633 -11.08 -42.87 23.52
N ASP A 634 -10.81 -42.69 24.81
CA ASP A 634 -9.47 -42.47 25.36
C ASP A 634 -9.25 -43.37 26.59
N PRO A 635 -8.77 -44.61 26.38
CA PRO A 635 -8.59 -45.59 27.46
C PRO A 635 -7.58 -45.18 28.54
N ASP A 636 -6.69 -44.24 28.23
CA ASP A 636 -5.61 -43.78 29.10
C ASP A 636 -5.96 -42.47 29.82
N ASN A 637 -7.20 -41.99 29.70
CA ASN A 637 -7.62 -40.76 30.34
C ASN A 637 -7.83 -40.92 31.85
N PHE A 638 -6.92 -40.35 32.64
CA PHE A 638 -7.03 -40.34 34.10
C PHE A 638 -8.36 -39.76 34.59
N ALA A 639 -8.77 -38.59 34.08
CA ALA A 639 -9.93 -37.87 34.60
C ALA A 639 -11.25 -38.62 34.35
N ALA A 640 -11.43 -39.20 33.17
CA ALA A 640 -12.60 -40.02 32.86
C ALA A 640 -12.64 -41.30 33.71
N THR A 641 -11.50 -41.99 33.85
CA THR A 641 -11.36 -43.23 34.63
C THR A 641 -11.60 -43.00 36.12
N PHE A 642 -10.98 -41.98 36.70
CA PHE A 642 -11.16 -41.61 38.10
C PHE A 642 -12.59 -41.17 38.39
N ASN A 643 -13.18 -40.33 37.54
CA ASN A 643 -14.56 -39.90 37.73
C ASN A 643 -15.56 -41.05 37.55
N LEU A 644 -15.29 -42.05 36.70
CA LEU A 644 -16.11 -43.26 36.62
C LEU A 644 -16.04 -44.08 37.92
N ALA A 645 -14.85 -44.20 38.54
CA ALA A 645 -14.71 -44.85 39.85
C ALA A 645 -15.56 -44.14 40.92
N LEU A 646 -15.57 -42.80 40.92
CA LEU A 646 -16.45 -42.00 41.79
C LEU A 646 -17.94 -42.26 41.52
N ALA A 647 -18.32 -42.35 40.24
CA ALA A 647 -19.70 -42.65 39.85
C ALA A 647 -20.14 -44.02 40.36
N TYR A 648 -19.32 -45.05 40.17
CA TYR A 648 -19.64 -46.39 40.66
C TYR A 648 -19.72 -46.46 42.18
N LYS A 649 -18.83 -45.76 42.91
CA LYS A 649 -18.93 -45.65 44.38
C LYS A 649 -20.29 -45.08 44.78
N GLY A 650 -20.69 -43.96 44.17
CA GLY A 650 -21.96 -43.32 44.47
C GLY A 650 -23.20 -44.14 44.09
N THR A 651 -23.11 -45.05 43.11
CA THR A 651 -24.18 -46.02 42.80
C THR A 651 -24.20 -47.25 43.70
N GLY A 652 -23.22 -47.42 44.60
CA GLY A 652 -23.06 -48.61 45.45
C GLY A 652 -22.38 -49.81 44.77
N ALA A 653 -21.88 -49.64 43.54
CA ALA A 653 -21.16 -50.68 42.80
C ALA A 653 -19.68 -50.76 43.24
N ALA A 654 -19.45 -51.18 44.48
CA ALA A 654 -18.14 -51.11 45.14
C ALA A 654 -17.02 -51.89 44.41
N ALA A 655 -17.34 -53.03 43.78
CA ALA A 655 -16.37 -53.83 43.04
C ALA A 655 -15.84 -53.08 41.79
N LEU A 656 -16.74 -52.49 41.01
CA LEU A 656 -16.38 -51.69 39.83
C LEU A 656 -15.67 -50.40 40.23
N ALA A 657 -16.09 -49.76 41.32
CA ALA A 657 -15.41 -48.58 41.85
C ALA A 657 -13.95 -48.88 42.19
N ALA A 658 -13.67 -50.01 42.86
CA ALA A 658 -12.31 -50.43 43.20
C ALA A 658 -11.48 -50.77 41.95
N GLU A 659 -12.06 -51.48 40.97
CA GLU A 659 -11.40 -51.81 39.71
C GLU A 659 -10.96 -50.55 38.93
N PHE A 660 -11.88 -49.61 38.72
CA PHE A 660 -11.56 -48.37 38.00
C PHE A 660 -10.67 -47.43 38.81
N LEU A 661 -10.67 -47.50 40.14
CA LEU A 661 -9.72 -46.75 40.96
C LEU A 661 -8.29 -47.27 40.79
N VAL A 662 -8.08 -48.59 40.79
CA VAL A 662 -6.76 -49.20 40.50
C VAL A 662 -6.30 -48.79 39.10
N ARG A 663 -7.20 -48.81 38.11
CA ARG A 663 -6.89 -48.31 36.77
C ARG A 663 -6.51 -46.83 36.78
N ALA A 664 -7.22 -45.99 37.52
CA ALA A 664 -6.89 -44.57 37.65
C ALA A 664 -5.52 -44.34 38.31
N GLN A 665 -5.11 -45.18 39.28
CA GLN A 665 -3.77 -45.13 39.88
C GLN A 665 -2.67 -45.39 38.87
N LEU A 666 -2.86 -46.38 37.99
CA LEU A 666 -1.90 -46.70 36.92
C LEU A 666 -1.79 -45.57 35.90
N LEU A 667 -2.86 -44.80 35.70
CA LEU A 667 -2.93 -43.66 34.78
C LEU A 667 -2.54 -42.32 35.44
N ALA A 668 -2.27 -42.29 36.74
CA ALA A 668 -1.94 -41.06 37.46
C ALA A 668 -0.51 -40.61 37.14
N VAL A 669 -0.37 -39.56 36.33
CA VAL A 669 0.94 -39.05 35.90
C VAL A 669 1.35 -37.81 36.69
N THR A 670 0.40 -37.02 37.20
CA THR A 670 0.71 -35.79 37.93
C THR A 670 0.59 -35.94 39.45
N PRO A 671 1.30 -35.10 40.24
CA PRO A 671 1.13 -35.07 41.69
C PRO A 671 -0.31 -34.75 42.14
N GLN A 672 -1.07 -34.01 41.32
CA GLN A 672 -2.46 -33.68 41.58
C GLN A 672 -3.36 -34.91 41.41
N ASP A 673 -3.11 -35.74 40.40
CA ASP A 673 -3.85 -36.99 40.17
C ASP A 673 -3.65 -37.94 41.34
N SER A 674 -2.40 -38.11 41.77
CA SER A 674 -2.04 -38.92 42.95
C SER A 674 -2.70 -38.40 44.23
N ALA A 675 -2.74 -37.08 44.42
CA ALA A 675 -3.40 -36.46 45.57
C ALA A 675 -4.92 -36.67 45.57
N ARG A 676 -5.57 -36.61 44.40
CA ARG A 676 -7.02 -36.86 44.27
C ARG A 676 -7.38 -38.30 44.62
N ILE A 677 -6.55 -39.27 44.25
CA ILE A 677 -6.74 -40.67 44.63
C ILE A 677 -6.56 -40.85 46.14
N ALA A 678 -5.48 -40.30 46.71
CA ALA A 678 -5.22 -40.41 48.14
C ALA A 678 -6.35 -39.78 48.98
N ALA A 679 -6.92 -38.66 48.54
CA ALA A 679 -8.07 -38.04 49.19
C ALA A 679 -9.30 -38.97 49.19
N PHE A 680 -9.60 -39.60 48.04
CA PHE A 680 -10.69 -40.56 47.92
C PHE A 680 -10.51 -41.80 48.82
N GLU A 681 -9.30 -42.33 48.89
CA GLU A 681 -8.97 -43.47 49.76
C GLU A 681 -9.12 -43.12 51.24
N ASN A 682 -8.67 -41.92 51.64
CA ASN A 682 -8.82 -41.43 53.00
C ASN A 682 -10.29 -41.22 53.40
N GLU A 683 -11.14 -40.66 52.52
CA GLU A 683 -12.58 -40.54 52.76
C GLU A 683 -13.25 -41.91 52.92
N THR A 684 -12.88 -42.88 52.07
CA THR A 684 -13.44 -44.24 52.11
C THR A 684 -12.98 -45.02 53.34
N ARG A 685 -11.78 -44.71 53.86
CA ARG A 685 -11.27 -45.26 55.12
C ARG A 685 -11.97 -44.64 56.34
N ALA A 686 -12.20 -43.32 56.32
CA ALA A 686 -12.94 -42.63 57.37
C ALA A 686 -14.40 -43.10 57.46
N GLU A 687 -15.08 -43.35 56.34
CA GLU A 687 -16.44 -43.93 56.30
C GLU A 687 -16.53 -45.34 56.92
N LYS A 688 -15.43 -46.12 56.91
CA LYS A 688 -15.36 -47.45 57.55
C LYS A 688 -15.02 -47.40 59.04
N GLU A 689 -14.53 -46.27 59.55
CA GLU A 689 -14.10 -46.10 60.94
C GLU A 689 -15.15 -45.35 61.80
N ILE A 690 -16.33 -45.00 61.26
CA ILE A 690 -17.49 -44.49 62.03
C ILE A 690 -18.19 -45.69 62.71
N PRO A 691 -18.24 -45.79 64.05
CA PRO A 691 -19.00 -46.83 64.74
C PRO A 691 -20.50 -46.68 64.46
N ALA A 692 -21.18 -47.81 64.23
CA ALA A 692 -22.63 -47.84 64.16
C ALA A 692 -23.20 -47.71 65.59
N ASP A 693 -23.54 -46.49 65.99
CA ASP A 693 -24.40 -46.19 67.14
C ASP A 693 -25.82 -45.85 66.67
#